data_AF-A0A8X8CJH9-F1
#
_entry.id   AF-A0A8X8CJH9-F1
#
_cell.length_a   1.000
_cell.length_b   1.000
_cell.length_c   1.000
_cell.angle_alpha   90.00
_cell.angle_beta   90.00
_cell.angle_gamma   90.00
#
_symmetry.space_group_name_H-M   'P 1'
#
loop_
_entity.id
_entity.type
_entity.pdbx_description
1 polymer ?
#
loop_
_entity_poly.entity_id
_entity_poly.type
_entity_poly.pdbx_seq_one_letter_code
_entity_poly.pdbx_strand_id
1 'polypeptide(L)'
;MANYLAQFQTIKNSCDHIVIAVEDVSDLWPNIKSGFEERVPIKRASLNNKTRNPVLVENFPCEFILTTDSRLRSRFPQEQSLFWFREPYATIVLVTCEDLDEFKTILKPRLKLIVQNDEKEWFIVFVSRAHPSNDNAVKMAKKVYAKLEVDFSSKKRERCCKYDIHGPEANFWDDLESKIMECVRNTLDRRVQFYEDEIRKLTEQRFMPVWNFCNFFILKESLAFMFEMAHLYEDALREYDELELCYLETVNMPGKQREFGGVDHGDDWAALLNPENKPLTQIVQDDSFREFEFRQYLFAYQSKLLFKLNRPFEVASRGHSFIISFSKALTLHENMLPFCMREVWVITACLAIINATASPNYDGLVAPDIEKEFYRLKGDLYSLCRVKFMRLAYLIGYGADIERSPVNSALLSMLPWPKPPVWPSVPPDASPEVLEKEKVILQATPKIKNFGIQSKPLPLEPSVLLREANRRRASLSAGNVFEMFDGRPTLIDGSASDASSRTPQSKKMNAISMSRTNSSPGTFDGSVDRPMRLAEIYVAAEHALKHTISDADLWKALSSVEEFEQKYLELTKGAADNYHHSWWKRHGVVLDGEIAAVCFGHGNFDLAAKSYEKVCALYAGEGWQELLADVLPNLAECQKMLNDQAGYLASCVKLLSLDKGLFSTKERQAFQAEVLRLAHSEMKDPVPLDVSSLITFSGNPGPPLELCDGDPGILSVTVWSGFPDDITLDSLNLTLTATFNADEGAKALRSSTATILKPGRNTITLALPPQKPGSYVLGVLTGQIGQLRFRSHSFSKVGPADSDDFMSYEKPTRPILKVFKPRPLVDLAAAISSALLINETQWVGVIVRPLDYSLKGAVLYIDTGPGLNIEESHVIEMETHVNISQSSAEMTNSNGTQKDCSSASKKEFQQLKLQDGRIEFPAWASDVNSVLWIPVRAISDRLPRGSSSVTPQKQSNLDGMRTIALKLEFGVSHNQIFERHCHCPSLP
;
A
#
# COMPACT_ATOMS: atom_id res chain seq x y z
N MET A 1 26.72 47.64 -7.63
CA MET A 1 26.44 46.27 -7.17
C MET A 1 26.66 45.23 -8.26
N ALA A 2 26.03 45.36 -9.44
CA ALA A 2 26.20 44.45 -10.58
C ALA A 2 27.68 44.17 -10.97
N ASN A 3 28.55 45.19 -10.95
CA ASN A 3 29.98 45.00 -11.22
C ASN A 3 30.67 44.11 -10.18
N TYR A 4 30.32 44.22 -8.89
CA TYR A 4 30.90 43.39 -7.83
C TYR A 4 30.45 41.93 -7.93
N LEU A 5 29.20 41.68 -8.32
CA LEU A 5 28.69 40.32 -8.56
C LEU A 5 29.33 39.67 -9.78
N ALA A 6 29.48 40.42 -10.88
CA ALA A 6 30.18 39.96 -12.08
C ALA A 6 31.65 39.59 -11.78
N GLN A 7 32.33 40.47 -11.04
CA GLN A 7 33.71 40.24 -10.59
C GLN A 7 33.79 39.02 -9.66
N PHE A 8 32.88 38.92 -8.67
CA PHE A 8 32.81 37.78 -7.77
C PHE A 8 32.68 36.46 -8.52
N GLN A 9 31.74 36.38 -9.47
CA GLN A 9 31.54 35.16 -10.26
C GLN A 9 32.76 34.83 -11.12
N THR A 10 33.37 35.84 -11.75
CA THR A 10 34.59 35.64 -12.55
C THR A 10 35.74 35.09 -11.68
N ILE A 11 35.89 35.62 -10.45
CA ILE A 11 36.89 35.16 -9.50
C ILE A 11 36.62 33.71 -9.09
N LYS A 12 35.37 33.41 -8.71
CA LYS A 12 34.94 32.08 -8.28
C LYS A 12 35.23 31.02 -9.34
N ASN A 13 34.91 31.30 -10.61
CA ASN A 13 35.15 30.40 -11.73
C ASN A 13 36.65 30.19 -12.04
N SER A 14 37.53 31.07 -11.55
CA SER A 14 38.98 31.00 -11.80
C SER A 14 39.80 30.41 -10.66
N CYS A 15 39.19 30.12 -9.50
CA CYS A 15 39.90 29.85 -8.26
C CYS A 15 39.21 28.71 -7.47
N ASP A 16 39.26 27.48 -7.98
CA ASP A 16 38.58 26.31 -7.40
C ASP A 16 39.37 25.60 -6.28
N HIS A 17 40.61 26.02 -6.00
CA HIS A 17 41.50 25.43 -5.00
C HIS A 17 42.37 26.48 -4.28
N ILE A 18 42.97 26.10 -3.16
CA ILE A 18 43.77 27.01 -2.33
C ILE A 18 45.13 27.30 -2.98
N VAL A 19 45.48 28.57 -3.09
CA VAL A 19 46.76 29.02 -3.65
C VAL A 19 47.80 29.21 -2.56
N ILE A 20 48.99 28.68 -2.80
CA ILE A 20 50.21 28.89 -2.01
C ILE A 20 51.21 29.65 -2.87
N ALA A 21 51.62 30.83 -2.40
CA ALA A 21 52.59 31.65 -3.11
C ALA A 21 54.02 31.14 -2.86
N VAL A 22 54.86 31.19 -3.89
CA VAL A 22 56.28 30.85 -3.81
C VAL A 22 57.10 32.09 -4.17
N GLU A 23 57.83 32.61 -3.19
CA GLU A 23 58.80 33.69 -3.34
C GLU A 23 60.18 33.07 -3.55
N ASP A 24 60.63 33.06 -4.80
CA ASP A 24 61.94 32.51 -5.15
C ASP A 24 63.02 33.59 -5.12
N VAL A 25 63.75 33.66 -4.01
CA VAL A 25 64.78 34.69 -3.78
C VAL A 25 66.08 34.36 -4.52
N SER A 26 66.30 33.08 -4.86
CA SER A 26 67.58 32.52 -5.30
C SER A 26 67.50 31.69 -6.60
N ASP A 27 66.42 31.85 -7.38
CA ASP A 27 66.15 31.14 -8.65
C ASP A 27 66.23 29.61 -8.52
N LEU A 28 65.60 29.06 -7.46
CA LEU A 28 65.59 27.65 -7.09
C LEU A 28 64.36 26.88 -7.58
N TRP A 29 63.24 27.57 -7.84
CA TRP A 29 61.96 26.95 -8.14
C TRP A 29 62.00 25.96 -9.31
N PRO A 30 62.65 26.24 -10.46
CA PRO A 30 62.71 25.30 -11.57
C PRO A 30 63.31 23.93 -11.21
N ASN A 31 64.20 23.88 -10.20
CA ASN A 31 64.90 22.66 -9.80
C ASN A 31 64.12 21.82 -8.79
N ILE A 32 63.19 22.41 -8.04
CA ILE A 32 62.47 21.75 -6.95
C ILE A 32 60.97 21.62 -7.20
N LYS A 33 60.44 22.34 -8.20
CA LYS A 33 59.02 22.41 -8.54
C LYS A 33 58.36 21.03 -8.67
N SER A 34 59.00 20.09 -9.36
CA SER A 34 58.44 18.74 -9.56
C SER A 34 58.18 18.01 -8.24
N GLY A 35 59.06 18.17 -7.25
CA GLY A 35 58.88 17.56 -5.93
C GLY A 35 57.71 18.15 -5.13
N PHE A 36 57.39 19.43 -5.32
CA PHE A 36 56.23 20.06 -4.71
C PHE A 36 54.92 19.65 -5.42
N GLU A 37 54.93 19.60 -6.75
CA GLU A 37 53.75 19.25 -7.55
C GLU A 37 53.35 17.77 -7.41
N GLU A 38 54.32 16.85 -7.25
CA GLU A 38 54.05 15.43 -6.98
C GLU A 38 53.32 15.16 -5.65
N ARG A 39 53.29 16.15 -4.75
CA ARG A 39 52.66 16.06 -3.43
C ARG A 39 51.26 16.66 -3.35
N VAL A 40 50.75 17.20 -4.46
CA VAL A 40 49.37 17.69 -4.56
C VAL A 40 48.48 16.57 -5.11
N PRO A 41 47.30 16.29 -4.50
CA PRO A 41 46.75 16.91 -3.29
C PRO A 41 47.47 16.45 -2.01
N ILE A 42 47.63 17.37 -1.05
CA ILE A 42 48.26 17.08 0.25
C ILE A 42 47.38 16.08 1.01
N LYS A 43 47.98 14.99 1.48
CA LYS A 43 47.24 13.92 2.14
C LYS A 43 47.05 14.19 3.62
N ARG A 44 45.87 13.88 4.15
CA ARG A 44 45.56 13.94 5.60
C ARG A 44 45.82 15.32 6.23
N ALA A 45 45.44 16.37 5.53
CA ALA A 45 45.49 17.74 6.03
C ALA A 45 44.55 17.92 7.23
N SER A 46 45.04 18.50 8.33
CA SER A 46 44.20 18.88 9.47
C SER A 46 43.90 20.38 9.41
N LEU A 47 42.62 20.73 9.30
CA LEU A 47 42.11 22.10 9.29
C LEU A 47 41.09 22.28 10.42
N ASN A 48 40.80 23.53 10.79
CA ASN A 48 39.76 23.82 11.78
C ASN A 48 38.44 24.08 11.04
N ASN A 49 37.35 23.47 11.53
CA ASN A 49 36.01 23.79 11.07
C ASN A 49 35.53 25.14 11.65
N LYS A 50 34.32 25.58 11.26
CA LYS A 50 33.72 26.82 11.77
C LYS A 50 33.67 26.89 13.30
N THR A 51 33.42 25.77 13.97
CA THR A 51 33.40 25.65 15.44
C THR A 51 34.79 25.53 16.09
N ARG A 52 35.87 25.72 15.32
CA ARG A 52 37.28 25.61 15.75
C ARG A 52 37.70 24.21 16.20
N ASN A 53 36.97 23.18 15.75
CA ASN A 53 37.32 21.79 15.95
C ASN A 53 38.17 21.28 14.77
N PRO A 54 39.23 20.49 15.01
CA PRO A 54 40.06 19.96 13.95
C PRO A 54 39.31 18.89 13.13
N VAL A 55 39.33 19.04 11.81
CA VAL A 55 38.78 18.12 10.81
C VAL A 55 39.91 17.62 9.92
N LEU A 56 39.89 16.32 9.62
CA LEU A 56 40.85 15.70 8.72
C LEU A 56 40.28 15.71 7.29
N VAL A 57 41.03 16.30 6.37
CA VAL A 57 40.75 16.30 4.93
C VAL A 57 41.70 15.30 4.28
N GLU A 58 41.14 14.25 3.66
CA GLU A 58 41.96 13.16 3.09
C GLU A 58 42.82 13.62 1.93
N ASN A 59 42.24 14.39 1.00
CA ASN A 59 42.89 14.94 -0.18
C ASN A 59 42.63 16.45 -0.23
N PHE A 60 43.64 17.24 0.12
CA PHE A 60 43.57 18.68 0.14
C PHE A 60 44.17 19.27 -1.16
N PRO A 61 43.36 19.87 -2.05
CA PRO A 61 43.86 20.45 -3.28
C PRO A 61 44.49 21.81 -3.02
N CYS A 62 45.69 22.02 -3.56
CA CYS A 62 46.35 23.31 -3.55
C CYS A 62 47.21 23.50 -4.80
N GLU A 63 47.50 24.74 -5.16
CA GLU A 63 48.41 25.09 -6.26
C GLU A 63 49.54 25.97 -5.74
N PHE A 64 50.76 25.67 -6.18
CA PHE A 64 51.93 26.50 -5.92
C PHE A 64 52.16 27.48 -7.08
N ILE A 65 52.08 28.77 -6.80
CA ILE A 65 52.22 29.84 -7.80
C ILE A 65 53.36 30.78 -7.40
N LEU A 66 54.23 31.16 -8.34
CA LEU A 66 55.26 32.16 -8.08
C LEU A 66 54.65 33.54 -7.77
N THR A 67 55.20 34.28 -6.82
CA THR A 67 54.76 35.65 -6.49
C THR A 67 54.88 36.63 -7.66
N THR A 68 55.67 36.30 -8.68
CA THR A 68 55.80 37.05 -9.93
C THR A 68 54.66 36.83 -10.91
N ASP A 69 53.78 35.83 -10.69
CA ASP A 69 52.65 35.51 -11.55
C ASP A 69 51.65 36.68 -11.62
N SER A 70 51.20 36.97 -12.84
CA SER A 70 50.15 37.94 -13.15
C SER A 70 48.86 37.75 -12.33
N ARG A 71 48.52 36.51 -11.94
CA ARG A 71 47.35 36.17 -11.12
C ARG A 71 47.41 36.79 -9.72
N LEU A 72 48.61 37.14 -9.24
CA LEU A 72 48.86 37.73 -7.91
C LEU A 72 49.20 39.24 -7.97
N ARG A 73 49.39 39.84 -9.16
CA ARG A 73 49.82 41.25 -9.29
C ARG A 73 48.64 42.25 -9.21
N SER A 74 48.81 43.25 -8.33
CA SER A 74 48.05 44.50 -8.09
C SER A 74 46.52 44.41 -8.08
N ARG A 75 45.92 44.49 -6.89
CA ARG A 75 44.48 44.71 -6.71
C ARG A 75 44.20 45.79 -5.66
N PHE A 76 43.10 46.52 -5.85
CA PHE A 76 42.79 47.73 -5.07
C PHE A 76 42.55 47.38 -3.59
N PRO A 77 43.01 48.19 -2.63
CA PRO A 77 42.85 47.94 -1.20
C PRO A 77 41.38 47.74 -0.74
N GLN A 78 40.42 48.37 -1.44
CA GLN A 78 38.98 48.26 -1.12
C GLN A 78 38.36 46.92 -1.56
N GLU A 79 38.92 46.24 -2.57
CA GLU A 79 38.44 44.93 -3.06
C GLU A 79 38.96 43.78 -2.18
N GLN A 80 40.05 44.01 -1.43
CA GLN A 80 40.73 43.00 -0.61
C GLN A 80 39.86 42.45 0.52
N SER A 81 39.00 43.28 1.12
CA SER A 81 38.17 42.85 2.25
C SER A 81 37.02 41.92 1.83
N LEU A 82 36.40 42.15 0.67
CA LEU A 82 35.27 41.33 0.20
C LEU A 82 35.73 40.00 -0.41
N PHE A 83 36.84 40.02 -1.17
CA PHE A 83 37.35 38.86 -1.91
C PHE A 83 38.63 38.27 -1.31
N TRP A 84 38.80 38.39 0.01
CA TRP A 84 40.02 37.98 0.71
C TRP A 84 40.35 36.50 0.54
N PHE A 85 39.35 35.65 0.28
CA PHE A 85 39.54 34.23 -0.05
C PHE A 85 40.45 33.98 -1.27
N ARG A 86 40.60 34.95 -2.18
CA ARG A 86 41.44 34.83 -3.38
C ARG A 86 42.94 34.98 -3.09
N GLU A 87 43.30 35.64 -1.98
CA GLU A 87 44.69 35.90 -1.65
C GLU A 87 45.41 34.60 -1.23
N PRO A 88 46.72 34.45 -1.47
CA PRO A 88 47.47 33.25 -1.09
C PRO A 88 47.32 32.92 0.40
N TYR A 89 47.20 31.63 0.73
CA TYR A 89 47.01 31.15 2.10
C TYR A 89 48.32 30.96 2.86
N ALA A 90 49.42 30.78 2.14
CA ALA A 90 50.77 30.72 2.67
C ALA A 90 51.75 31.26 1.62
N THR A 91 52.88 31.81 2.07
CA THR A 91 53.99 32.24 1.21
C THR A 91 55.25 31.45 1.56
N ILE A 92 55.71 30.61 0.65
CA ILE A 92 56.95 29.83 0.78
C ILE A 92 58.10 30.64 0.21
N VAL A 93 59.08 30.97 1.04
CA VAL A 93 60.27 31.72 0.66
C VAL A 93 61.43 30.75 0.46
N LEU A 94 61.90 30.63 -0.78
CA LEU A 94 63.00 29.75 -1.16
C LEU A 94 64.31 30.52 -1.09
N VAL A 95 65.26 30.01 -0.31
CA VAL A 95 66.57 30.64 -0.14
C VAL A 95 67.69 29.61 -0.20
N THR A 96 68.84 30.01 -0.72
CA THR A 96 70.09 29.27 -0.57
C THR A 96 71.18 30.22 -0.13
N CYS A 97 72.16 29.73 0.64
CA CYS A 97 73.29 30.52 1.08
C CYS A 97 74.42 29.60 1.51
N GLU A 98 75.62 29.83 0.97
CA GLU A 98 76.81 28.99 1.22
C GLU A 98 77.78 29.65 2.22
N ASP A 99 77.68 30.97 2.42
CA ASP A 99 78.56 31.78 3.28
C ASP A 99 77.81 32.48 4.42
N LEU A 100 78.38 32.45 5.62
CA LEU A 100 77.76 33.01 6.83
C LEU A 100 77.80 34.56 6.89
N ASP A 101 78.77 35.19 6.23
CA ASP A 101 78.86 36.64 6.11
C ASP A 101 77.90 37.17 5.01
N GLU A 102 77.70 36.42 3.93
CA GLU A 102 76.65 36.69 2.93
C GLU A 102 75.25 36.60 3.58
N PHE A 103 75.02 35.58 4.42
CA PHE A 103 73.77 35.47 5.18
C PHE A 103 73.50 36.73 6.02
N LYS A 104 74.49 37.23 6.76
CA LYS A 104 74.31 38.38 7.66
C LYS A 104 74.13 39.70 6.92
N THR A 105 74.85 39.90 5.82
CA THR A 105 74.94 41.19 5.12
C THR A 105 73.88 41.37 4.05
N ILE A 106 73.49 40.29 3.35
CA ILE A 106 72.61 40.36 2.18
C ILE A 106 71.29 39.63 2.43
N LEU A 107 71.34 38.32 2.73
CA LEU A 107 70.13 37.49 2.78
C LEU A 107 69.22 37.86 3.96
N LYS A 108 69.78 38.07 5.15
CA LYS A 108 69.02 38.40 6.36
C LYS A 108 68.25 39.72 6.25
N PRO A 109 68.84 40.86 5.80
CA PRO A 109 68.08 42.08 5.55
C PRO A 109 66.97 41.90 4.51
N ARG A 110 67.22 41.17 3.42
CA ARG A 110 66.23 40.89 2.38
C ARG A 110 65.07 40.05 2.89
N LEU A 111 65.36 38.98 3.64
CA LEU A 111 64.34 38.16 4.29
C LEU A 111 63.49 38.97 5.26
N LYS A 112 64.12 39.81 6.10
CA LYS A 112 63.39 40.72 7.01
C LYS A 112 62.42 41.64 6.26
N LEU A 113 62.76 42.12 5.08
CA LEU A 113 61.87 42.94 4.25
C LEU A 113 60.67 42.14 3.70
N ILE A 114 60.88 40.89 3.30
CA ILE A 114 59.82 40.01 2.78
C ILE A 114 58.85 39.62 3.90
N VAL A 115 59.37 39.30 5.09
CA VAL A 115 58.56 38.84 6.24
C VAL A 115 58.00 39.97 7.11
N GLN A 116 58.24 41.24 6.75
CA GLN A 116 57.75 42.42 7.49
C GLN A 116 56.23 42.58 7.43
N ASN A 117 55.56 41.96 6.46
CA ASN A 117 54.11 42.05 6.33
C ASN A 117 53.43 41.00 7.22
N ASP A 118 52.96 41.44 8.39
CA ASP A 118 52.26 40.59 9.38
C ASP A 118 50.92 40.01 8.85
N GLU A 119 50.36 40.55 7.77
CA GLU A 119 49.10 40.06 7.18
C GLU A 119 49.30 38.75 6.40
N LYS A 120 50.51 38.48 5.91
CA LYS A 120 50.81 37.28 5.12
C LYS A 120 51.45 36.21 6.00
N GLU A 121 50.86 35.02 6.03
CA GLU A 121 51.51 33.88 6.65
C GLU A 121 52.62 33.35 5.73
N TRP A 122 53.83 33.20 6.28
CA TRP A 122 55.04 32.87 5.52
C TRP A 122 55.83 31.72 6.14
N PHE A 123 56.62 31.05 5.31
CA PHE A 123 57.46 29.93 5.69
C PHE A 123 58.75 29.92 4.85
N ILE A 124 59.91 29.61 5.44
CA ILE A 124 61.20 29.66 4.75
C ILE A 124 61.74 28.25 4.52
N VAL A 125 62.04 27.91 3.26
CA VAL A 125 62.74 26.68 2.88
C VAL A 125 64.18 27.03 2.51
N PHE A 126 65.12 26.60 3.35
CA PHE A 126 66.54 26.71 3.08
C PHE A 126 66.99 25.52 2.22
N VAL A 127 67.37 25.80 0.98
CA VAL A 127 67.82 24.82 0.01
C VAL A 127 69.35 24.74 0.05
N SER A 128 69.85 23.59 0.48
CA SER A 128 71.27 23.27 0.57
C SER A 128 71.74 22.60 -0.73
N ARG A 129 72.70 23.26 -1.39
CA ARG A 129 73.41 22.75 -2.60
C ARG A 129 74.68 21.97 -2.26
N ALA A 130 74.97 21.76 -0.98
CA ALA A 130 76.22 21.13 -0.55
C ALA A 130 76.28 19.66 -1.02
N HIS A 131 77.30 19.31 -1.81
CA HIS A 131 77.52 17.93 -2.23
C HIS A 131 77.93 17.05 -1.02
N PRO A 132 77.43 15.80 -0.88
CA PRO A 132 77.73 14.95 0.27
C PRO A 132 79.22 14.64 0.48
N SER A 133 80.04 14.79 -0.56
CA SER A 133 81.50 14.61 -0.49
C SER A 133 82.27 15.81 0.07
N ASN A 134 81.61 16.95 0.31
CA ASN A 134 82.23 18.19 0.79
C ASN A 134 81.80 18.51 2.23
N ASP A 135 82.50 17.92 3.20
CA ASP A 135 82.23 18.09 4.63
C ASP A 135 82.25 19.55 5.11
N ASN A 136 83.10 20.40 4.52
CA ASN A 136 83.19 21.80 4.91
C ASN A 136 81.95 22.59 4.45
N ALA A 137 81.48 22.36 3.22
CA ALA A 137 80.25 22.97 2.71
C ALA A 137 79.02 22.52 3.50
N VAL A 138 78.92 21.23 3.84
CA VAL A 138 77.81 20.70 4.66
C VAL A 138 77.81 21.31 6.07
N LYS A 139 78.99 21.46 6.71
CA LYS A 139 79.11 22.12 8.02
C LYS A 139 78.72 23.59 7.97
N MET A 140 79.09 24.31 6.91
CA MET A 140 78.72 25.71 6.73
C MET A 140 77.22 25.88 6.48
N ALA A 141 76.62 25.08 5.60
CA ALA A 141 75.18 25.07 5.36
C ALA A 141 74.37 24.78 6.64
N LYS A 142 74.84 23.84 7.49
CA LYS A 142 74.22 23.58 8.81
C LYS A 142 74.33 24.77 9.76
N LYS A 143 75.47 25.47 9.80
CA LYS A 143 75.65 26.69 10.63
C LYS A 143 74.75 27.84 10.17
N VAL A 144 74.62 28.04 8.86
CA VAL A 144 73.74 29.07 8.27
C VAL A 144 72.28 28.74 8.59
N TYR A 145 71.85 27.48 8.39
CA TYR A 145 70.49 27.05 8.73
C TYR A 145 70.17 27.24 10.22
N ALA A 146 71.06 26.82 11.13
CA ALA A 146 70.86 27.00 12.56
C ALA A 146 70.73 28.49 12.94
N LYS A 147 71.46 29.38 12.25
CA LYS A 147 71.35 30.82 12.50
C LYS A 147 70.04 31.40 11.94
N LEU A 148 69.60 30.92 10.77
CA LEU A 148 68.34 31.29 10.16
C LEU A 148 67.15 30.86 11.05
N GLU A 149 67.19 29.64 11.57
CA GLU A 149 66.17 29.12 12.49
C GLU A 149 66.06 29.95 13.77
N VAL A 150 67.18 30.33 14.39
CA VAL A 150 67.19 31.20 15.58
C VAL A 150 66.67 32.61 15.28
N ASP A 151 66.91 33.13 14.08
CA ASP A 151 66.55 34.50 13.71
C ASP A 151 65.08 34.64 13.26
N PHE A 152 64.46 33.57 12.75
CA PHE A 152 63.11 33.61 12.14
C PHE A 152 62.07 32.63 12.73
N SER A 153 62.49 31.60 13.47
CA SER A 153 61.58 30.70 14.20
C SER A 153 61.41 31.14 15.66
N SER A 154 60.33 30.71 16.30
CA SER A 154 60.05 30.95 17.72
C SER A 154 59.68 29.66 18.45
N LYS A 155 59.73 29.65 19.79
CA LYS A 155 59.32 28.49 20.60
C LYS A 155 57.89 28.00 20.36
N LYS A 156 57.02 28.85 19.78
CA LYS A 156 55.62 28.54 19.49
C LYS A 156 55.34 28.25 18.02
N ARG A 157 56.26 28.62 17.11
CA ARG A 157 56.07 28.53 15.65
C ARG A 157 57.41 28.28 14.98
N GLU A 158 57.56 27.10 14.38
CA GLU A 158 58.70 26.78 13.53
C GLU A 158 58.45 27.28 12.11
N ARG A 159 59.31 28.16 11.61
CA ARG A 159 59.11 28.87 10.34
C ARG A 159 60.14 28.52 9.27
N CYS A 160 60.99 27.53 9.56
CA CYS A 160 62.11 27.16 8.70
C CYS A 160 62.15 25.64 8.49
N CYS A 161 62.50 25.19 7.29
CA CYS A 161 62.88 23.81 6.96
C CYS A 161 64.14 23.81 6.10
N LYS A 162 64.90 22.72 6.17
CA LYS A 162 66.11 22.50 5.37
C LYS A 162 65.86 21.42 4.31
N TYR A 163 66.06 21.76 3.04
CA TYR A 163 65.99 20.83 1.91
C TYR A 163 67.39 20.58 1.34
N ASP A 164 67.88 19.35 1.39
CA ASP A 164 69.15 18.95 0.76
C ASP A 164 68.90 18.34 -0.63
N ILE A 165 69.40 18.99 -1.69
CA ILE A 165 69.16 18.57 -3.09
C ILE A 165 69.78 17.19 -3.39
N HIS A 166 70.93 16.88 -2.81
CA HIS A 166 71.72 15.68 -3.12
C HIS A 166 71.42 14.48 -2.20
N GLY A 167 70.44 14.60 -1.31
CA GLY A 167 70.09 13.56 -0.34
C GLY A 167 69.07 14.07 0.68
N PRO A 168 67.80 14.27 0.29
CA PRO A 168 66.78 14.80 1.18
C PRO A 168 66.54 13.85 2.36
N GLU A 169 66.32 14.41 3.55
CA GLU A 169 65.97 13.63 4.73
C GLU A 169 64.64 12.89 4.53
N ALA A 170 64.53 11.65 5.03
CA ALA A 170 63.38 10.79 4.77
C ALA A 170 62.02 11.41 5.19
N ASN A 171 62.03 12.25 6.23
CA ASN A 171 60.83 12.88 6.79
C ASN A 171 60.67 14.36 6.37
N PHE A 172 61.55 14.89 5.50
CA PHE A 172 61.53 16.31 5.11
C PHE A 172 60.17 16.73 4.55
N TRP A 173 59.61 15.92 3.65
CA TRP A 173 58.35 16.24 2.99
C TRP A 173 57.18 16.24 3.96
N ASP A 174 57.15 15.29 4.91
CA ASP A 174 56.10 15.24 5.93
C ASP A 174 56.18 16.46 6.88
N ASP A 175 57.40 16.90 7.23
CA ASP A 175 57.63 18.11 8.03
C ASP A 175 57.22 19.39 7.24
N LEU A 176 57.61 19.47 5.97
CA LEU A 176 57.24 20.58 5.09
C LEU A 176 55.73 20.68 4.90
N GLU A 177 55.06 19.57 4.59
CA GLU A 177 53.61 19.47 4.44
C GLU A 177 52.91 19.91 5.74
N SER A 178 53.39 19.45 6.90
CA SER A 178 52.86 19.87 8.20
C SER A 178 52.96 21.39 8.42
N LYS A 179 54.10 22.01 8.11
CA LYS A 179 54.30 23.47 8.28
C LYS A 179 53.52 24.30 7.26
N ILE A 180 53.39 23.84 6.02
CA ILE A 180 52.51 24.44 5.01
C ILE A 180 51.06 24.41 5.52
N MET A 181 50.61 23.25 6.02
CA MET A 181 49.24 23.10 6.54
C MET A 181 49.00 23.95 7.79
N GLU A 182 50.00 24.14 8.66
CA GLU A 182 49.90 25.07 9.79
C GLU A 182 49.71 26.52 9.31
N CYS A 183 50.45 26.96 8.29
CA CYS A 183 50.29 28.30 7.70
C CYS A 183 48.90 28.48 7.08
N VAL A 184 48.46 27.51 6.27
CA VAL A 184 47.14 27.51 5.64
C VAL A 184 46.03 27.55 6.70
N ARG A 185 46.13 26.72 7.75
CA ARG A 185 45.15 26.68 8.85
C ARG A 185 45.06 28.04 9.56
N ASN A 186 46.19 28.64 9.92
CA ASN A 186 46.22 29.94 10.59
C ASN A 186 45.59 31.04 9.71
N THR A 187 45.88 31.06 8.41
CA THR A 187 45.29 32.03 7.48
C THR A 187 43.79 31.81 7.33
N LEU A 188 43.37 30.55 7.13
CA LEU A 188 41.96 30.18 7.03
C LEU A 188 41.20 30.65 8.28
N ASP A 189 41.71 30.36 9.48
CA ASP A 189 41.08 30.73 10.73
C ASP A 189 40.87 32.25 10.89
N ARG A 190 41.88 33.04 10.52
CA ARG A 190 41.82 34.51 10.54
C ARG A 190 40.79 35.05 9.55
N ARG A 191 40.76 34.50 8.33
CA ARG A 191 39.82 34.94 7.30
C ARG A 191 38.38 34.56 7.66
N VAL A 192 38.15 33.35 8.15
CA VAL A 192 36.84 32.91 8.65
C VAL A 192 36.35 33.87 9.74
N GLN A 193 37.20 34.20 10.72
CA GLN A 193 36.85 35.15 11.79
C GLN A 193 36.44 36.51 11.23
N PHE A 194 37.18 37.04 10.26
CA PHE A 194 36.85 38.30 9.61
C PHE A 194 35.48 38.27 8.92
N TYR A 195 35.21 37.25 8.10
CA TYR A 195 33.92 37.11 7.42
C TYR A 195 32.77 36.95 8.42
N GLU A 196 32.96 36.16 9.48
CA GLU A 196 31.97 35.98 10.55
C GLU A 196 31.64 37.31 11.25
N ASP A 197 32.64 38.15 11.50
CA ASP A 197 32.45 39.44 12.15
C ASP A 197 31.71 40.44 11.25
N GLU A 198 32.04 40.49 9.95
CA GLU A 198 31.33 41.34 8.98
C GLU A 198 29.88 40.87 8.73
N ILE A 199 29.68 39.55 8.60
CA ILE A 199 28.35 38.95 8.49
C ILE A 199 27.51 39.28 9.73
N ARG A 200 28.09 39.20 10.94
CA ARG A 200 27.40 39.53 12.19
C ARG A 200 26.94 40.98 12.21
N LYS A 201 27.82 41.92 11.84
CA LYS A 201 27.48 43.36 11.72
C LYS A 201 26.32 43.60 10.76
N LEU A 202 26.33 42.98 9.58
CA LEU A 202 25.22 43.10 8.63
C LEU A 202 23.94 42.41 9.12
N THR A 203 24.06 41.30 9.84
CA THR A 203 22.89 40.59 10.40
C THR A 203 22.19 41.42 11.47
N GLU A 204 22.93 42.13 12.32
CA GLU A 204 22.37 43.05 13.32
C GLU A 204 21.58 44.20 12.67
N GLN A 205 21.99 44.60 11.47
CA GLN A 205 21.35 45.66 10.69
C GLN A 205 20.20 45.14 9.80
N ARG A 206 19.85 43.85 9.83
CA ARG A 206 18.96 43.21 8.83
C ARG A 206 17.57 43.82 8.66
N PHE A 207 17.05 44.51 9.68
CA PHE A 207 15.76 45.19 9.63
C PHE A 207 15.87 46.70 9.39
N MET A 208 17.08 47.22 9.20
CA MET A 208 17.32 48.63 8.93
C MET A 208 17.20 48.93 7.43
N PRO A 209 16.69 50.12 7.03
CA PRO A 209 16.53 50.48 5.61
C PRO A 209 17.84 50.55 4.81
N VAL A 210 18.97 50.77 5.49
CA VAL A 210 20.31 50.85 4.87
C VAL A 210 20.86 49.47 4.53
N TRP A 211 20.26 48.40 5.06
CA TRP A 211 20.73 47.04 4.83
C TRP A 211 20.47 46.58 3.41
N ASN A 212 21.52 46.01 2.80
CA ASN A 212 21.48 45.50 1.45
C ASN A 212 21.80 44.00 1.46
N PHE A 213 20.83 43.19 1.01
CA PHE A 213 20.98 41.73 1.01
C PHE A 213 22.05 41.23 0.05
N CYS A 214 22.31 41.89 -1.09
CA CYS A 214 23.38 41.47 -2.00
C CYS A 214 24.77 41.58 -1.37
N ASN A 215 25.01 42.60 -0.53
CA ASN A 215 26.27 42.70 0.23
C ASN A 215 26.39 41.57 1.25
N PHE A 216 25.30 41.25 1.96
CA PHE A 216 25.23 40.11 2.87
C PHE A 216 25.47 38.78 2.15
N PHE A 217 24.83 38.60 0.99
CA PHE A 217 24.99 37.44 0.10
C PHE A 217 26.46 37.27 -0.31
N ILE A 218 27.12 38.32 -0.83
CA ILE A 218 28.52 38.22 -1.28
C ILE A 218 29.43 37.73 -0.15
N LEU A 219 29.25 38.24 1.08
CA LEU A 219 30.07 37.80 2.22
C LEU A 219 29.80 36.36 2.62
N LYS A 220 28.51 35.95 2.72
CA LYS A 220 28.10 34.58 3.02
C LYS A 220 28.58 33.59 1.97
N GLU A 221 28.37 33.91 0.70
CA GLU A 221 28.80 33.14 -0.45
C GLU A 221 30.33 33.01 -0.49
N SER A 222 31.07 34.07 -0.18
CA SER A 222 32.54 34.05 -0.10
C SER A 222 33.04 33.14 1.01
N LEU A 223 32.38 33.16 2.18
CA LEU A 223 32.69 32.26 3.29
C LEU A 223 32.38 30.80 2.95
N ALA A 224 31.21 30.53 2.35
CA ALA A 224 30.82 29.20 1.90
C ALA A 224 31.79 28.65 0.84
N PHE A 225 32.18 29.49 -0.12
CA PHE A 225 33.13 29.14 -1.15
C PHE A 225 34.52 28.86 -0.59
N MET A 226 34.97 29.63 0.41
CA MET A 226 36.23 29.36 1.11
C MET A 226 36.22 27.98 1.79
N PHE A 227 35.11 27.61 2.44
CA PHE A 227 34.95 26.26 2.99
C PHE A 227 34.91 25.20 1.89
N GLU A 228 34.28 25.46 0.74
CA GLU A 228 34.30 24.57 -0.42
C GLU A 228 35.73 24.32 -0.94
N MET A 229 36.53 25.38 -1.13
CA MET A 229 37.94 25.29 -1.56
C MET A 229 38.80 24.52 -0.56
N ALA A 230 38.50 24.65 0.74
CA ALA A 230 39.18 23.94 1.82
C ALA A 230 38.69 22.49 2.01
N HIS A 231 37.73 22.02 1.18
CA HIS A 231 37.07 20.72 1.29
C HIS A 231 36.31 20.51 2.61
N LEU A 232 35.96 21.59 3.31
CA LEU A 232 35.10 21.60 4.49
C LEU A 232 33.63 21.69 4.08
N TYR A 233 33.16 20.68 3.32
CA TYR A 233 31.85 20.73 2.66
C TYR A 233 30.66 20.81 3.64
N GLU A 234 30.79 20.27 4.85
CA GLU A 234 29.78 20.41 5.91
C GLU A 234 29.58 21.86 6.34
N ASP A 235 30.67 22.62 6.52
CA ASP A 235 30.59 24.02 6.92
C ASP A 235 30.07 24.87 5.76
N ALA A 236 30.52 24.59 4.53
CA ALA A 236 29.98 25.24 3.33
C ALA A 236 28.46 25.03 3.19
N LEU A 237 27.97 23.81 3.41
CA LEU A 237 26.55 23.48 3.32
C LEU A 237 25.72 24.25 4.35
N ARG A 238 26.21 24.38 5.59
CA ARG A 238 25.56 25.17 6.64
C ARG A 238 25.44 26.64 6.27
N GLU A 239 26.45 27.23 5.63
CA GLU A 239 26.37 28.63 5.18
C GLU A 239 25.26 28.84 4.13
N TYR A 240 25.09 27.91 3.18
CA TYR A 240 24.00 27.98 2.20
C TYR A 240 22.63 27.77 2.86
N ASP A 241 22.51 26.84 3.81
CA ASP A 241 21.27 26.63 4.58
C ASP A 241 20.89 27.88 5.40
N GLU A 242 21.86 28.51 6.09
CA GLU A 242 21.64 29.77 6.81
C GLU A 242 21.26 30.93 5.88
N LEU A 243 21.88 30.99 4.69
CA LEU A 243 21.60 32.01 3.68
C LEU A 243 20.18 31.88 3.11
N GLU A 244 19.72 30.66 2.84
CA GLU A 244 18.34 30.38 2.40
C GLU A 244 17.32 30.82 3.46
N LEU A 245 17.55 30.46 4.73
CA LEU A 245 16.70 30.87 5.84
C LEU A 245 16.65 32.40 5.99
N CYS A 246 17.80 33.06 5.94
CA CYS A 246 17.88 34.52 6.03
C CYS A 246 17.12 35.21 4.88
N TYR A 247 17.23 34.69 3.66
CA TYR A 247 16.47 35.19 2.51
C TYR A 247 14.96 35.06 2.74
N LEU A 248 14.48 33.89 3.16
CA LEU A 248 13.06 33.67 3.41
C LEU A 248 12.51 34.58 4.52
N GLU A 249 13.25 34.77 5.61
CA GLU A 249 12.81 35.59 6.76
C GLU A 249 12.88 37.09 6.52
N THR A 250 13.90 37.57 5.82
CA THR A 250 14.23 39.00 5.77
C THR A 250 13.82 39.63 4.44
N VAL A 251 13.99 38.87 3.37
CA VAL A 251 13.87 39.33 1.99
C VAL A 251 12.46 38.99 1.52
N ASN A 252 11.98 37.74 1.68
CA ASN A 252 10.66 37.31 1.20
C ASN A 252 9.47 37.71 2.11
N MET A 253 9.51 38.92 2.68
CA MET A 253 8.44 39.42 3.56
C MET A 253 7.24 39.95 2.76
N PRO A 254 5.99 39.62 3.16
CA PRO A 254 4.79 40.03 2.44
C PRO A 254 4.64 41.57 2.47
N GLY A 255 4.49 42.18 1.29
CA GLY A 255 4.17 43.62 1.15
C GLY A 255 5.16 44.45 0.32
N LYS A 256 6.36 43.95 0.01
CA LYS A 256 7.26 44.57 -0.98
C LYS A 256 7.08 43.86 -2.33
N GLN A 257 6.48 44.53 -3.32
CA GLN A 257 6.42 44.00 -4.68
C GLN A 257 7.85 43.88 -5.23
N ARG A 258 8.21 42.68 -5.68
CA ARG A 258 9.48 42.37 -6.32
C ARG A 258 9.24 41.46 -7.51
N GLU A 259 10.21 41.46 -8.41
CA GLU A 259 10.17 40.59 -9.57
C GLU A 259 10.45 39.15 -9.17
N PHE A 260 9.53 38.26 -9.53
CA PHE A 260 9.64 36.84 -9.19
C PHE A 260 10.66 36.13 -10.09
N GLY A 261 10.76 36.48 -11.38
CA GLY A 261 11.58 35.78 -12.37
C GLY A 261 10.85 34.62 -13.07
N GLY A 262 11.59 33.77 -13.79
CA GLY A 262 11.03 32.58 -14.45
C GLY A 262 10.26 32.85 -15.75
N VAL A 263 10.58 33.96 -16.42
CA VAL A 263 9.97 34.39 -17.69
C VAL A 263 10.93 34.31 -18.88
N ASP A 264 12.22 34.05 -18.62
CA ASP A 264 13.22 33.95 -19.67
C ASP A 264 13.07 32.59 -20.37
N HIS A 265 13.36 32.54 -21.69
CA HIS A 265 13.38 31.26 -22.40
C HIS A 265 14.41 30.32 -21.78
N GLY A 266 14.01 29.06 -21.52
CA GLY A 266 14.83 28.05 -20.85
C GLY A 266 14.60 27.93 -19.33
N ASP A 267 13.83 28.84 -18.72
CA ASP A 267 13.51 28.75 -17.28
C ASP A 267 12.57 27.59 -16.93
N ASP A 268 11.90 27.01 -17.93
CA ASP A 268 11.05 25.84 -17.78
C ASP A 268 11.85 24.58 -17.41
N TRP A 269 13.16 24.58 -17.70
CA TRP A 269 14.09 23.59 -17.20
C TRP A 269 14.57 23.98 -15.80
N ALA A 270 14.18 23.18 -14.80
CA ALA A 270 14.60 23.38 -13.43
C ALA A 270 16.14 23.29 -13.25
N ALA A 271 16.74 24.37 -12.76
CA ALA A 271 18.18 24.50 -12.55
C ALA A 271 18.62 23.99 -11.16
N LEU A 272 18.08 22.86 -10.71
CA LEU A 272 18.29 22.35 -9.33
C LEU A 272 19.65 21.74 -9.06
N LEU A 273 20.42 21.43 -10.11
CA LEU A 273 21.68 20.70 -10.02
C LEU A 273 22.83 21.40 -10.74
N ASN A 274 22.54 22.48 -11.47
CA ASN A 274 23.53 23.25 -12.19
C ASN A 274 23.58 24.68 -11.60
N PRO A 275 24.48 24.95 -10.65
CA PRO A 275 24.58 26.26 -10.02
C PRO A 275 25.08 27.36 -10.97
N GLU A 276 25.63 26.98 -12.14
CA GLU A 276 26.17 27.91 -13.14
C GLU A 276 25.20 28.13 -14.32
N ASN A 277 23.93 27.75 -14.17
CA ASN A 277 22.94 27.86 -15.26
C ASN A 277 22.73 29.31 -15.74
N LYS A 278 22.65 30.27 -14.81
CA LYS A 278 22.57 31.70 -15.10
C LYS A 278 23.65 32.47 -14.33
N PRO A 279 24.29 33.49 -14.93
CA PRO A 279 25.22 34.35 -14.22
C PRO A 279 24.51 35.17 -13.14
N LEU A 280 25.20 35.44 -12.02
CA LEU A 280 24.66 36.18 -10.87
C LEU A 280 24.15 37.57 -11.26
N THR A 281 24.73 38.17 -12.30
CA THR A 281 24.30 39.47 -12.85
C THR A 281 22.92 39.42 -13.50
N GLN A 282 22.46 38.26 -13.97
CA GLN A 282 21.11 38.05 -14.48
C GLN A 282 20.14 37.68 -13.36
N ILE A 283 20.62 37.16 -12.23
CA ILE A 283 19.76 36.81 -11.08
C ILE A 283 19.37 38.06 -10.28
N VAL A 284 20.21 39.11 -10.31
CA VAL A 284 20.01 40.35 -9.56
C VAL A 284 19.53 41.50 -10.45
N GLN A 285 18.51 42.21 -9.99
CA GLN A 285 17.93 43.39 -10.63
C GLN A 285 17.66 44.48 -9.59
N ASP A 286 18.10 45.71 -9.88
CA ASP A 286 17.91 46.91 -9.04
C ASP A 286 18.19 46.66 -7.53
N ASP A 287 19.30 45.97 -7.25
CA ASP A 287 19.80 45.56 -5.92
C ASP A 287 18.97 44.50 -5.15
N SER A 288 18.06 43.79 -5.84
CA SER A 288 17.31 42.64 -5.31
C SER A 288 17.49 41.39 -6.17
N PHE A 289 17.38 40.20 -5.57
CA PHE A 289 17.34 38.95 -6.31
C PHE A 289 15.94 38.67 -6.86
N ARG A 290 15.87 38.12 -8.07
CA ARG A 290 14.68 37.43 -8.58
C ARG A 290 14.52 36.11 -7.82
N GLU A 291 13.38 35.91 -7.17
CA GLU A 291 13.17 34.78 -6.26
C GLU A 291 13.31 33.43 -6.97
N PHE A 292 12.81 33.33 -8.20
CA PHE A 292 12.78 32.10 -8.97
C PHE A 292 14.18 31.53 -9.23
N GLU A 293 15.08 32.36 -9.74
CA GLU A 293 16.47 31.99 -10.03
C GLU A 293 17.27 31.80 -8.74
N PHE A 294 17.10 32.68 -7.76
CA PHE A 294 17.91 32.65 -6.54
C PHE A 294 17.64 31.43 -5.67
N ARG A 295 16.38 31.03 -5.52
CA ARG A 295 16.00 29.82 -4.77
C ARG A 295 16.57 28.55 -5.41
N GLN A 296 16.57 28.47 -6.74
CA GLN A 296 17.18 27.35 -7.48
C GLN A 296 18.71 27.36 -7.38
N TYR A 297 19.33 28.54 -7.45
CA TYR A 297 20.77 28.72 -7.25
C TYR A 297 21.23 28.13 -5.91
N LEU A 298 20.57 28.50 -4.80
CA LEU A 298 20.91 28.00 -3.46
C LEU A 298 20.76 26.47 -3.39
N PHE A 299 19.64 25.94 -3.90
CA PHE A 299 19.40 24.50 -3.91
C PHE A 299 20.42 23.73 -4.75
N ALA A 300 20.89 24.30 -5.86
CA ALA A 300 21.92 23.71 -6.69
C ALA A 300 23.27 23.61 -5.96
N TYR A 301 23.67 24.64 -5.21
CA TYR A 301 24.88 24.58 -4.39
C TYR A 301 24.75 23.59 -3.22
N GLN A 302 23.61 23.59 -2.52
CA GLN A 302 23.33 22.60 -1.47
C GLN A 302 23.44 21.17 -2.04
N SER A 303 22.82 20.91 -3.20
CA SER A 303 22.86 19.61 -3.87
C SER A 303 24.28 19.22 -4.29
N LYS A 304 25.03 20.14 -4.90
CA LYS A 304 26.44 19.93 -5.28
C LYS A 304 27.29 19.52 -4.07
N LEU A 305 27.14 20.19 -2.93
CA LEU A 305 27.88 19.88 -1.71
C LEU A 305 27.44 18.54 -1.09
N LEU A 306 26.14 18.24 -1.08
CA LEU A 306 25.62 16.96 -0.60
C LEU A 306 26.13 15.77 -1.43
N PHE A 307 26.28 15.92 -2.75
CA PHE A 307 26.92 14.90 -3.58
C PHE A 307 28.42 14.74 -3.25
N LYS A 308 29.14 15.84 -3.01
CA LYS A 308 30.54 15.79 -2.53
C LYS A 308 30.68 15.12 -1.16
N LEU A 309 29.65 15.20 -0.31
CA LEU A 309 29.55 14.51 0.98
C LEU A 309 29.06 13.05 0.88
N ASN A 310 28.80 12.54 -0.33
CA ASN A 310 28.21 11.22 -0.58
C ASN A 310 26.83 11.02 0.10
N ARG A 311 25.96 12.05 0.06
CA ARG A 311 24.62 12.02 0.68
C ARG A 311 23.48 12.25 -0.33
N PRO A 312 23.34 11.41 -1.37
CA PRO A 312 22.26 11.55 -2.37
C PRO A 312 20.85 11.38 -1.79
N PHE A 313 20.70 10.66 -0.66
CA PHE A 313 19.42 10.57 0.05
C PHE A 313 18.93 11.94 0.54
N GLU A 314 19.83 12.74 1.14
CA GLU A 314 19.49 14.09 1.60
C GLU A 314 19.11 14.99 0.41
N VAL A 315 19.78 14.84 -0.74
CA VAL A 315 19.42 15.57 -1.97
C VAL A 315 18.00 15.24 -2.40
N ALA A 316 17.63 13.95 -2.44
CA ALA A 316 16.28 13.54 -2.81
C ALA A 316 15.22 14.03 -1.82
N SER A 317 15.49 13.94 -0.52
CA SER A 317 14.57 14.36 0.55
C SER A 317 14.35 15.88 0.57
N ARG A 318 15.44 16.65 0.56
CA ARG A 318 15.39 18.12 0.48
C ARG A 318 14.78 18.57 -0.84
N GLY A 319 15.13 17.92 -1.95
CA GLY A 319 14.62 18.22 -3.28
C GLY A 319 13.13 17.97 -3.43
N HIS A 320 12.62 16.84 -2.92
CA HIS A 320 11.18 16.58 -2.89
C HIS A 320 10.42 17.66 -2.11
N SER A 321 10.93 18.04 -0.93
CA SER A 321 10.34 19.10 -0.10
C SER A 321 10.40 20.47 -0.79
N PHE A 322 11.53 20.79 -1.43
CA PHE A 322 11.73 22.01 -2.20
C PHE A 322 10.76 22.10 -3.36
N ILE A 323 10.62 21.05 -4.18
CA ILE A 323 9.70 21.03 -5.32
C ILE A 323 8.25 21.27 -4.89
N ILE A 324 7.80 20.61 -3.81
CA ILE A 324 6.42 20.79 -3.32
C ILE A 324 6.21 22.23 -2.82
N SER A 325 7.15 22.77 -2.05
CA SER A 325 7.08 24.13 -1.52
C SER A 325 7.11 25.17 -2.65
N PHE A 326 8.06 25.03 -3.57
CA PHE A 326 8.26 25.94 -4.68
C PHE A 326 7.13 25.86 -5.71
N SER A 327 6.53 24.68 -5.93
CA SER A 327 5.31 24.55 -6.75
C SER A 327 4.14 25.37 -6.18
N LYS A 328 4.07 25.58 -4.85
CA LYS A 328 3.07 26.48 -4.24
C LYS A 328 3.42 27.94 -4.52
N ALA A 329 4.69 28.32 -4.44
CA ALA A 329 5.15 29.65 -4.81
C ALA A 329 4.85 29.96 -6.29
N LEU A 330 5.15 29.05 -7.21
CA LEU A 330 4.80 29.17 -8.64
C LEU A 330 3.29 29.37 -8.87
N THR A 331 2.45 28.77 -8.02
CA THR A 331 0.98 28.95 -8.10
C THR A 331 0.55 30.37 -7.74
N LEU A 332 1.25 31.04 -6.83
CA LEU A 332 0.97 32.44 -6.46
C LEU A 332 1.34 33.41 -7.59
N HIS A 333 2.28 33.03 -8.46
CA HIS A 333 2.78 33.84 -9.57
C HIS A 333 2.32 33.33 -10.96
N GLU A 334 1.34 32.42 -11.01
CA GLU A 334 0.83 31.79 -12.25
C GLU A 334 0.34 32.84 -13.28
N ASN A 335 0.00 34.05 -12.83
CA ASN A 335 -0.44 35.14 -13.70
C ASN A 335 0.67 35.77 -14.56
N MET A 336 1.93 35.69 -14.12
CA MET A 336 3.08 36.29 -14.79
C MET A 336 3.90 35.26 -15.58
N LEU A 337 3.78 33.98 -15.21
CA LEU A 337 4.55 32.89 -15.78
C LEU A 337 3.98 32.42 -17.12
N PRO A 338 4.80 31.81 -17.99
CA PRO A 338 4.32 31.18 -19.22
C PRO A 338 3.24 30.11 -18.98
N PHE A 339 2.46 29.81 -20.01
CA PHE A 339 1.35 28.86 -19.94
C PHE A 339 1.82 27.48 -19.43
N CYS A 340 1.24 27.02 -18.32
CA CYS A 340 1.56 25.75 -17.64
C CYS A 340 3.03 25.59 -17.23
N MET A 341 3.76 26.70 -17.03
CA MET A 341 5.15 26.73 -16.57
C MET A 341 5.37 25.91 -15.30
N ARG A 342 4.43 25.96 -14.34
CA ARG A 342 4.50 25.19 -13.08
C ARG A 342 4.57 23.70 -13.33
N GLU A 343 3.72 23.17 -14.20
CA GLU A 343 3.67 21.75 -14.54
C GLU A 343 4.97 21.30 -15.19
N VAL A 344 5.46 22.06 -16.17
CA VAL A 344 6.72 21.77 -16.90
C VAL A 344 7.91 21.81 -15.94
N TRP A 345 8.02 22.86 -15.13
CA TRP A 345 9.12 23.01 -14.16
C TRP A 345 9.13 21.88 -13.12
N VAL A 346 7.96 21.46 -12.61
CA VAL A 346 7.91 20.34 -11.65
C VAL A 346 8.35 19.02 -12.29
N ILE A 347 8.00 18.78 -13.56
CA ILE A 347 8.43 17.59 -14.31
C ILE A 347 9.96 17.59 -14.45
N THR A 348 10.53 18.69 -14.96
CA THR A 348 11.98 18.80 -15.18
C THR A 348 12.76 18.74 -13.86
N ALA A 349 12.24 19.34 -12.78
CA ALA A 349 12.80 19.27 -11.44
C ALA A 349 12.85 17.85 -10.86
N CYS A 350 11.74 17.11 -10.95
CA CYS A 350 11.68 15.72 -10.50
C CYS A 350 12.65 14.84 -11.29
N LEU A 351 12.67 14.97 -12.62
CA LEU A 351 13.56 14.19 -13.48
C LEU A 351 15.03 14.49 -13.22
N ALA A 352 15.40 15.76 -13.00
CA ALA A 352 16.77 16.15 -12.68
C ALA A 352 17.27 15.43 -11.41
N ILE A 353 16.51 15.46 -10.32
CA ILE A 353 16.87 14.79 -9.07
C ILE A 353 16.88 13.27 -9.22
N ILE A 354 15.89 12.69 -9.90
CA ILE A 354 15.84 11.24 -10.14
C ILE A 354 17.10 10.78 -10.88
N ASN A 355 17.47 11.46 -11.97
CA ASN A 355 18.62 11.11 -12.79
C ASN A 355 19.93 11.26 -12.02
N ALA A 356 20.10 12.34 -11.26
CA ALA A 356 21.31 12.55 -10.46
C ALA A 356 21.47 11.57 -9.30
N THR A 357 20.36 11.05 -8.78
CA THR A 357 20.34 10.07 -7.70
C THR A 357 20.23 8.61 -8.20
N ALA A 358 20.26 8.39 -9.52
CA ALA A 358 20.20 7.06 -10.13
C ALA A 358 21.52 6.28 -10.09
N SER A 359 22.67 6.96 -9.90
CA SER A 359 23.99 6.32 -9.92
C SER A 359 24.13 5.30 -8.77
N PRO A 360 24.55 4.05 -9.06
CA PRO A 360 24.68 2.97 -8.08
C PRO A 360 25.95 3.05 -7.22
N ASN A 361 26.71 4.15 -7.25
CA ASN A 361 27.93 4.34 -6.45
C ASN A 361 27.60 4.60 -4.96
N TYR A 362 26.79 3.74 -4.35
CA TYR A 362 26.57 3.68 -2.91
C TYR A 362 27.67 2.83 -2.29
N ASP A 363 28.86 3.41 -2.15
CA ASP A 363 29.91 2.80 -1.34
C ASP A 363 29.65 3.18 0.13
N GLY A 364 28.71 2.47 0.77
CA GLY A 364 28.36 2.75 2.16
C GLY A 364 27.32 1.82 2.78
N LEU A 365 27.60 1.39 4.02
CA LEU A 365 26.72 0.69 4.97
C LEU A 365 25.49 1.54 5.35
N VAL A 366 24.63 1.87 4.38
CA VAL A 366 23.37 2.57 4.66
C VAL A 366 22.43 1.58 5.36
N ALA A 367 21.88 1.99 6.50
CA ALA A 367 20.92 1.15 7.23
C ALA A 367 19.74 0.78 6.31
N PRO A 368 19.24 -0.47 6.33
CA PRO A 368 18.17 -0.92 5.44
C PRO A 368 16.90 -0.06 5.47
N ASP A 369 16.64 0.62 6.60
CA ASP A 369 15.49 1.51 6.75
C ASP A 369 15.63 2.80 5.92
N ILE A 370 16.84 3.36 5.84
CA ILE A 370 17.14 4.56 5.04
C ILE A 370 17.05 4.22 3.55
N GLU A 371 17.51 3.04 3.16
CA GLU A 371 17.42 2.56 1.77
C GLU A 371 15.95 2.44 1.32
N LYS A 372 15.09 1.81 2.14
CA LYS A 372 13.66 1.71 1.83
C LYS A 372 12.96 3.05 1.78
N GLU A 373 13.33 3.98 2.65
CA GLU A 373 12.82 5.35 2.66
C GLU A 373 13.29 6.13 1.42
N PHE A 374 14.52 5.88 0.97
CA PHE A 374 15.05 6.45 -0.27
C PHE A 374 14.27 5.98 -1.49
N TYR A 375 13.96 4.68 -1.58
CA TYR A 375 13.08 4.15 -2.62
C TYR A 375 11.67 4.73 -2.54
N ARG A 376 11.12 4.94 -1.33
CA ARG A 376 9.83 5.64 -1.16
C ARG A 376 9.88 7.05 -1.77
N LEU A 377 10.91 7.84 -1.44
CA LEU A 377 11.09 9.19 -1.97
C LEU A 377 11.26 9.23 -3.49
N LYS A 378 12.02 8.30 -4.07
CA LYS A 378 12.12 8.16 -5.53
C LYS A 378 10.76 7.83 -6.15
N GLY A 379 9.99 6.92 -5.54
CA GLY A 379 8.62 6.62 -5.94
C GLY A 379 7.73 7.87 -5.93
N ASP A 380 7.82 8.70 -4.89
CA ASP A 380 7.07 9.95 -4.78
C ASP A 380 7.46 10.99 -5.86
N LEU A 381 8.75 11.10 -6.19
CA LEU A 381 9.23 11.97 -7.27
C LEU A 381 8.72 11.51 -8.64
N TYR A 382 8.80 10.22 -8.95
CA TYR A 382 8.23 9.67 -10.18
C TYR A 382 6.72 9.87 -10.24
N SER A 383 6.01 9.61 -9.14
CA SER A 383 4.56 9.79 -9.03
C SER A 383 4.15 11.25 -9.27
N LEU A 384 4.87 12.22 -8.67
CA LEU A 384 4.64 13.65 -8.89
C LEU A 384 4.88 14.05 -10.35
N CYS A 385 6.01 13.62 -10.93
CA CYS A 385 6.35 13.85 -12.34
C CYS A 385 5.25 13.30 -13.27
N ARG A 386 4.86 12.05 -13.07
CA ARG A 386 3.81 11.35 -13.81
C ARG A 386 2.48 12.10 -13.79
N VAL A 387 2.04 12.55 -12.61
CA VAL A 387 0.76 13.29 -12.47
C VAL A 387 0.81 14.62 -13.21
N LYS A 388 1.93 15.36 -13.13
CA LYS A 388 2.08 16.62 -13.86
C LYS A 388 2.15 16.40 -15.37
N PHE A 389 2.83 15.34 -15.81
CA PHE A 389 2.91 14.97 -17.22
C PHE A 389 1.55 14.58 -17.80
N MET A 390 0.76 13.78 -17.07
CA MET A 390 -0.63 13.47 -17.43
C MET A 390 -1.47 14.73 -17.62
N ARG A 391 -1.33 15.73 -16.74
CA ARG A 391 -2.08 16.99 -16.87
C ARG A 391 -1.76 17.71 -18.17
N LEU A 392 -0.49 17.80 -18.55
CA LEU A 392 -0.10 18.39 -19.83
C LEU A 392 -0.75 17.65 -21.01
N ALA A 393 -0.74 16.32 -20.97
CA ALA A 393 -1.40 15.49 -21.98
C ALA A 393 -2.92 15.70 -22.07
N TYR A 394 -3.61 15.88 -20.93
CA TYR A 394 -5.05 16.20 -20.92
C TYR A 394 -5.35 17.57 -21.55
N LEU A 395 -4.45 18.55 -21.43
CA LEU A 395 -4.64 19.88 -22.02
C LEU A 395 -4.54 19.88 -23.55
N ILE A 396 -3.84 18.90 -24.14
CA ILE A 396 -3.66 18.76 -25.60
C ILE A 396 -4.54 17.64 -26.21
N GLY A 397 -5.31 16.94 -25.38
CA GLY A 397 -6.27 15.91 -25.79
C GLY A 397 -5.76 14.47 -25.80
N TYR A 398 -4.57 14.17 -25.24
CA TYR A 398 -3.97 12.82 -25.23
C TYR A 398 -4.31 11.98 -23.99
N GLY A 399 -5.04 12.54 -23.01
CA GLY A 399 -5.40 11.84 -21.77
C GLY A 399 -6.73 11.07 -21.78
N ALA A 400 -7.50 11.09 -22.88
CA ALA A 400 -8.86 10.53 -22.90
C ALA A 400 -8.91 9.01 -22.67
N ASP A 401 -7.85 8.28 -23.05
CA ASP A 401 -7.75 6.82 -22.96
C ASP A 401 -7.18 6.31 -21.63
N ILE A 402 -6.75 7.19 -20.72
CA ILE A 402 -6.15 6.76 -19.45
C ILE A 402 -7.24 6.26 -18.50
N GLU A 403 -7.11 5.02 -18.03
CA GLU A 403 -8.08 4.43 -17.11
C GLU A 403 -8.11 5.13 -15.75
N ARG A 404 -9.30 5.13 -15.16
CA ARG A 404 -9.53 5.58 -13.79
C ARG A 404 -8.96 4.57 -12.80
N SER A 405 -7.91 4.96 -12.09
CA SER A 405 -7.40 4.24 -10.92
C SER A 405 -7.68 5.02 -9.62
N PRO A 406 -7.61 4.38 -8.44
CA PRO A 406 -7.67 5.09 -7.16
C PRO A 406 -6.57 6.15 -7.01
N VAL A 407 -5.35 5.85 -7.48
CA VAL A 407 -4.19 6.73 -7.39
C VAL A 407 -4.38 7.96 -8.28
N ASN A 408 -4.76 7.76 -9.55
CA ASN A 408 -5.10 8.85 -10.46
C ASN A 408 -6.28 9.67 -9.95
N SER A 409 -7.34 9.01 -9.50
CA SER A 409 -8.53 9.70 -9.00
C SER A 409 -8.20 10.58 -7.80
N ALA A 410 -7.49 10.06 -6.80
CA ALA A 410 -7.13 10.80 -5.60
C ALA A 410 -6.19 11.97 -5.93
N LEU A 411 -5.10 11.71 -6.67
CA LEU A 411 -4.10 12.74 -6.99
C LEU A 411 -4.66 13.84 -7.89
N LEU A 412 -5.53 13.49 -8.84
CA LEU A 412 -6.15 14.47 -9.74
C LEU A 412 -7.30 15.23 -9.10
N SER A 413 -8.04 14.64 -8.16
CA SER A 413 -9.12 15.35 -7.43
C SER A 413 -8.60 16.36 -6.41
N MET A 414 -7.44 16.10 -5.82
CA MET A 414 -6.86 16.95 -4.77
C MET A 414 -6.09 18.17 -5.31
N LEU A 415 -5.93 18.26 -6.63
CA LEU A 415 -5.17 19.32 -7.27
C LEU A 415 -6.09 20.06 -8.26
N PRO A 416 -6.35 21.36 -8.11
CA PRO A 416 -7.14 22.11 -9.09
C PRO A 416 -6.51 22.00 -10.49
N TRP A 417 -7.33 22.13 -11.54
CA TRP A 417 -6.84 22.29 -12.92
C TRP A 417 -5.76 23.38 -12.98
N PRO A 418 -4.81 23.33 -13.93
CA PRO A 418 -3.99 24.51 -14.24
C PRO A 418 -4.94 25.68 -14.45
N LYS A 419 -4.70 26.77 -13.72
CA LYS A 419 -5.58 27.93 -13.63
C LYS A 419 -4.87 29.09 -14.32
N PRO A 420 -4.59 29.00 -15.64
CA PRO A 420 -3.90 30.08 -16.31
C PRO A 420 -4.75 31.36 -16.16
N PRO A 421 -4.10 32.53 -15.97
CA PRO A 421 -4.81 33.81 -15.89
C PRO A 421 -5.71 34.03 -17.10
N VAL A 422 -5.22 33.65 -18.28
CA VAL A 422 -5.88 33.75 -19.58
C VAL A 422 -5.63 32.46 -20.34
N TRP A 423 -6.67 31.89 -20.94
CA TRP A 423 -6.51 30.76 -21.83
C TRP A 423 -5.89 31.21 -23.17
N PRO A 424 -4.89 30.50 -23.73
CA PRO A 424 -4.28 30.88 -25.01
C PRO A 424 -5.29 30.99 -26.15
N SER A 425 -5.04 31.90 -27.10
CA SER A 425 -5.83 32.00 -28.33
C SER A 425 -5.37 30.99 -29.38
N VAL A 426 -6.28 30.58 -30.27
CA VAL A 426 -5.94 29.73 -31.42
C VAL A 426 -5.11 30.54 -32.42
N PRO A 427 -3.97 30.02 -32.91
CA PRO A 427 -3.23 30.65 -33.99
C PRO A 427 -4.09 30.80 -35.27
N PRO A 428 -3.96 31.90 -36.03
CA PRO A 428 -4.80 32.17 -37.20
C PRO A 428 -4.64 31.14 -38.33
N ASP A 429 -3.51 30.43 -38.35
CA ASP A 429 -3.09 29.41 -39.30
C ASP A 429 -3.40 27.96 -38.87
N ALA A 430 -3.89 27.74 -37.64
CA ALA A 430 -4.11 26.41 -37.06
C ALA A 430 -5.45 25.74 -37.44
N SER A 431 -6.15 26.25 -38.45
CA SER A 431 -7.41 25.67 -38.95
C SER A 431 -7.34 24.17 -39.33
N PRO A 432 -6.28 23.66 -40.01
CA PRO A 432 -6.20 22.23 -40.33
C PRO A 432 -6.00 21.35 -39.10
N GLU A 433 -5.23 21.82 -38.11
CA GLU A 433 -4.97 21.10 -36.84
C GLU A 433 -6.24 20.97 -36.00
N VAL A 434 -7.08 22.01 -35.98
CA VAL A 434 -8.39 21.98 -35.33
C VAL A 434 -9.31 20.94 -35.96
N LEU A 435 -9.30 20.82 -37.30
CA LEU A 435 -10.12 19.83 -38.01
C LEU A 435 -9.66 18.39 -37.71
N GLU A 436 -8.36 18.14 -37.65
CA GLU A 436 -7.82 16.83 -37.27
C GLU A 436 -8.21 16.45 -35.84
N LYS A 437 -8.05 17.36 -34.86
CA LYS A 437 -8.48 17.11 -33.47
C LYS A 437 -10.00 16.92 -33.37
N GLU A 438 -10.81 17.67 -34.12
CA GLU A 438 -12.26 17.51 -34.16
C GLU A 438 -12.66 16.13 -34.72
N LYS A 439 -11.96 15.65 -35.75
CA LYS A 439 -12.15 14.29 -36.29
C LYS A 439 -11.79 13.22 -35.26
N VAL A 440 -10.68 13.36 -34.53
CA VAL A 440 -10.28 12.43 -33.46
C VAL A 440 -11.33 12.38 -32.35
N ILE A 441 -11.82 13.55 -31.89
CA ILE A 441 -12.86 13.63 -30.86
C ILE A 441 -14.16 12.96 -31.32
N LEU A 442 -14.55 13.13 -32.58
CA LEU A 442 -15.76 12.51 -33.14
C LEU A 442 -15.61 11.00 -33.37
N GLN A 443 -14.39 10.51 -33.60
CA GLN A 443 -14.08 9.09 -33.78
C GLN A 443 -13.86 8.35 -32.46
N ALA A 444 -13.67 9.07 -31.35
CA ALA A 444 -13.54 8.49 -30.01
C ALA A 444 -14.88 7.90 -29.55
N THR A 445 -15.17 6.66 -29.94
CA THR A 445 -16.27 5.88 -29.35
C THR A 445 -15.94 5.51 -27.91
N PRO A 446 -16.82 5.73 -26.93
CA PRO A 446 -16.58 5.29 -25.56
C PRO A 446 -16.38 3.77 -25.57
N LYS A 447 -15.20 3.31 -25.11
CA LYS A 447 -14.88 1.89 -25.02
C LYS A 447 -15.83 1.24 -24.00
N ILE A 448 -16.84 0.55 -24.51
CA ILE A 448 -17.72 -0.28 -23.69
C ILE A 448 -16.89 -1.50 -23.29
N LYS A 449 -16.63 -1.67 -21.99
CA LYS A 449 -15.92 -2.84 -21.48
C LYS A 449 -16.71 -4.11 -21.81
N ASN A 450 -16.03 -5.25 -21.87
CA ASN A 450 -16.69 -6.55 -21.93
C ASN A 450 -17.80 -6.62 -20.85
N PHE A 451 -18.96 -7.18 -21.19
CA PHE A 451 -20.21 -7.17 -20.40
C PHE A 451 -21.05 -5.88 -20.37
N GLY A 452 -20.69 -4.83 -21.13
CA GLY A 452 -21.54 -3.64 -21.25
C GLY A 452 -21.36 -2.62 -20.13
N ILE A 453 -20.35 -2.80 -19.28
CA ILE A 453 -20.06 -1.94 -18.13
C ILE A 453 -19.52 -0.60 -18.62
N GLN A 454 -20.19 0.49 -18.25
CA GLN A 454 -19.72 1.84 -18.55
C GLN A 454 -18.65 2.28 -17.56
N SER A 455 -17.47 2.64 -18.06
CA SER A 455 -16.38 3.18 -17.25
C SER A 455 -16.77 4.55 -16.67
N LYS A 456 -16.58 4.74 -15.36
CA LYS A 456 -16.65 6.08 -14.78
C LYS A 456 -15.46 6.89 -15.25
N PRO A 457 -15.66 8.07 -15.84
CA PRO A 457 -14.58 8.92 -16.33
C PRO A 457 -13.73 9.45 -15.16
N LEU A 458 -12.48 9.82 -15.46
CA LEU A 458 -11.62 10.51 -14.51
C LEU A 458 -12.19 11.90 -14.17
N PRO A 459 -11.90 12.45 -12.98
CA PRO A 459 -12.32 13.80 -12.58
C PRO A 459 -11.71 14.93 -13.44
N LEU A 460 -10.89 14.59 -14.44
CA LEU A 460 -10.37 15.49 -15.47
C LEU A 460 -11.18 15.46 -16.77
N GLU A 461 -12.51 15.35 -16.70
CA GLU A 461 -13.32 15.30 -17.91
C GLU A 461 -13.08 16.50 -18.84
N PRO A 462 -13.07 16.29 -20.18
CA PRO A 462 -13.00 17.38 -21.15
C PRO A 462 -14.09 18.44 -20.98
N SER A 463 -15.23 18.06 -20.39
CA SER A 463 -16.35 18.96 -20.05
C SER A 463 -15.96 20.02 -18.99
N VAL A 464 -15.14 19.64 -18.01
CA VAL A 464 -14.64 20.55 -16.95
C VAL A 464 -13.61 21.50 -17.54
N LEU A 465 -12.70 21.00 -18.39
CA LEU A 465 -11.71 21.79 -19.09
C LEU A 465 -12.37 22.83 -20.01
N LEU A 466 -13.35 22.41 -20.82
CA LEU A 466 -14.13 23.27 -21.71
C LEU A 466 -14.80 24.42 -20.93
N ARG A 467 -15.36 24.12 -19.76
CA ARG A 467 -15.99 25.11 -18.88
C ARG A 467 -14.98 26.08 -18.30
N GLU A 468 -13.85 25.59 -17.80
CA GLU A 468 -12.83 26.44 -17.17
C GLU A 468 -12.12 27.34 -18.20
N ALA A 469 -11.71 26.80 -19.36
CA ALA A 469 -11.07 27.57 -20.42
C ALA A 469 -11.95 28.73 -20.91
N ASN A 470 -13.24 28.46 -21.18
CA ASN A 470 -14.18 29.50 -21.60
C ASN A 470 -14.49 30.51 -20.47
N ARG A 471 -14.51 30.08 -19.20
CA ARG A 471 -14.65 30.99 -18.06
C ARG A 471 -13.49 31.99 -17.98
N ARG A 472 -12.25 31.51 -18.16
CA ARG A 472 -11.02 32.36 -18.13
C ARG A 472 -10.91 33.31 -19.30
N ARG A 473 -11.43 32.92 -20.46
CA ARG A 473 -11.54 33.85 -21.61
C ARG A 473 -12.59 34.93 -21.34
N ALA A 474 -13.72 34.57 -20.72
CA ALA A 474 -14.80 35.50 -20.41
C ALA A 474 -14.46 36.52 -19.31
N SER A 475 -13.56 36.18 -18.36
CA SER A 475 -13.08 37.13 -17.33
C SER A 475 -12.28 38.30 -17.86
N LEU A 476 -11.81 38.27 -19.12
CA LEU A 476 -11.28 39.45 -19.81
C LEU A 476 -12.38 40.37 -20.35
N SER A 477 -13.56 39.82 -20.65
CA SER A 477 -14.68 40.57 -21.24
C SER A 477 -15.59 41.23 -20.20
N ALA A 478 -15.60 40.72 -18.97
CA ALA A 478 -16.30 41.34 -17.84
C ALA A 478 -15.25 41.82 -16.83
N GLY A 479 -15.10 43.14 -16.70
CA GLY A 479 -14.15 43.77 -15.79
C GLY A 479 -14.10 43.10 -14.42
N ASN A 480 -12.88 42.88 -13.95
CA ASN A 480 -12.50 42.06 -12.81
C ASN A 480 -13.23 42.47 -11.50
N VAL A 481 -14.36 41.85 -11.19
CA VAL A 481 -15.04 41.95 -9.89
C VAL A 481 -15.65 40.58 -9.59
N PHE A 482 -15.05 39.83 -8.66
CA PHE A 482 -15.49 38.55 -8.06
C PHE A 482 -14.42 37.43 -8.10
N GLU A 483 -13.20 37.73 -7.63
CA GLU A 483 -12.33 36.72 -7.02
C GLU A 483 -11.74 37.26 -5.71
N MET A 484 -12.63 37.49 -4.74
CA MET A 484 -12.32 37.57 -3.32
C MET A 484 -13.47 36.87 -2.60
N PHE A 485 -13.43 35.55 -2.51
CA PHE A 485 -14.12 34.67 -1.54
C PHE A 485 -14.13 33.25 -2.12
N ASP A 486 -13.05 32.51 -1.91
CA ASP A 486 -13.07 31.05 -1.99
C ASP A 486 -12.75 30.53 -0.58
N GLY A 487 -13.80 30.28 0.20
CA GLY A 487 -13.72 29.79 1.57
C GLY A 487 -14.12 28.32 1.63
N ARG A 488 -13.22 27.49 2.17
CA ARG A 488 -13.43 26.08 2.55
C ARG A 488 -14.84 25.80 3.13
N PRO A 489 -15.41 24.60 2.93
CA PRO A 489 -16.49 24.14 3.78
C PRO A 489 -15.93 23.78 5.16
N THR A 490 -16.15 24.65 6.15
CA THR A 490 -15.96 24.33 7.57
C THR A 490 -17.06 23.38 8.03
N LEU A 491 -16.66 22.16 8.39
CA LEU A 491 -17.43 21.26 9.26
C LEU A 491 -17.58 21.93 10.63
N ILE A 492 -18.82 22.17 11.08
CA ILE A 492 -19.13 22.49 12.48
C ILE A 492 -20.34 21.66 12.92
N ASP A 493 -20.15 21.06 14.10
CA ASP A 493 -21.07 20.24 14.89
C ASP A 493 -22.50 20.74 14.99
N GLY A 494 -23.42 19.77 15.11
CA GLY A 494 -24.81 20.02 15.44
C GLY A 494 -25.04 20.15 16.95
N SER A 495 -25.78 21.18 17.35
CA SER A 495 -26.63 21.13 18.55
C SER A 495 -27.77 22.17 18.51
N ALA A 496 -28.99 21.65 18.58
CA ALA A 496 -30.21 22.14 19.25
C ALA A 496 -30.89 23.50 18.88
N SER A 497 -32.14 23.33 18.43
CA SER A 497 -33.41 23.96 18.87
C SER A 497 -33.75 25.45 18.64
N ASP A 498 -34.94 25.60 18.03
CA ASP A 498 -36.05 26.52 18.33
C ASP A 498 -36.21 27.91 17.65
N ALA A 499 -37.26 27.93 16.80
CA ALA A 499 -38.41 28.84 16.82
C ALA A 499 -38.27 30.35 16.51
N SER A 500 -38.66 30.66 15.26
CA SER A 500 -39.67 31.65 14.87
C SER A 500 -39.33 33.15 14.74
N SER A 501 -39.63 33.62 13.52
CA SER A 501 -40.38 34.84 13.18
C SER A 501 -39.63 36.11 12.74
N ARG A 502 -40.19 36.66 11.64
CA ARG A 502 -40.12 38.03 11.09
C ARG A 502 -39.04 38.35 10.07
N THR A 503 -39.46 38.23 8.81
CA THR A 503 -39.03 39.07 7.67
C THR A 503 -39.20 40.57 7.96
N PRO A 504 -38.44 41.44 7.27
CA PRO A 504 -39.04 42.11 6.11
C PRO A 504 -38.16 42.15 4.84
N GLN A 505 -38.89 41.95 3.74
CA GLN A 505 -38.66 42.17 2.31
C GLN A 505 -37.55 43.13 1.85
N SER A 506 -36.79 42.72 0.83
CA SER A 506 -36.51 43.59 -0.33
C SER A 506 -36.47 42.83 -1.66
N LYS A 507 -37.43 43.21 -2.52
CA LYS A 507 -37.47 43.25 -3.99
C LYS A 507 -37.02 42.03 -4.83
N LYS A 508 -38.04 41.31 -5.30
CA LYS A 508 -38.05 40.55 -6.56
C LYS A 508 -37.70 41.45 -7.76
N MET A 509 -36.83 40.99 -8.64
CA MET A 509 -36.99 41.22 -10.08
C MET A 509 -36.53 39.99 -10.88
N ASN A 510 -37.54 39.25 -11.35
CA ASN A 510 -37.66 38.40 -12.53
C ASN A 510 -36.46 37.57 -13.03
N ALA A 511 -36.59 36.25 -12.84
CA ALA A 511 -35.94 35.25 -13.67
C ALA A 511 -36.55 35.27 -15.08
N ILE A 512 -35.72 35.56 -16.09
CA ILE A 512 -36.06 35.35 -17.49
C ILE A 512 -35.57 33.95 -17.89
N SER A 513 -36.54 33.06 -18.05
CA SER A 513 -36.45 31.82 -18.83
C SER A 513 -36.19 32.19 -20.28
N MET A 514 -35.17 31.60 -20.93
CA MET A 514 -34.98 31.71 -22.37
C MET A 514 -34.97 30.31 -22.99
N SER A 515 -36.02 30.10 -23.79
CA SER A 515 -36.33 28.95 -24.61
C SER A 515 -35.43 28.86 -25.85
N ARG A 516 -35.19 27.62 -26.29
CA ARG A 516 -34.65 27.27 -27.60
C ARG A 516 -35.60 27.70 -28.71
N THR A 517 -35.14 28.39 -29.75
CA THR A 517 -35.62 28.23 -31.14
C THR A 517 -34.64 28.86 -32.15
N ASN A 518 -34.54 28.23 -33.32
CA ASN A 518 -33.71 28.61 -34.47
C ASN A 518 -34.28 29.82 -35.23
N SER A 519 -33.43 30.73 -35.71
CA SER A 519 -33.57 31.43 -37.00
C SER A 519 -32.32 32.24 -37.39
N SER A 520 -32.11 32.36 -38.71
CA SER A 520 -30.96 32.83 -39.50
C SER A 520 -30.59 34.33 -39.37
N PRO A 521 -29.47 34.80 -39.96
CA PRO A 521 -28.55 35.76 -39.35
C PRO A 521 -28.89 37.23 -39.64
N GLY A 522 -28.88 38.04 -38.59
CA GLY A 522 -28.87 39.49 -38.66
C GLY A 522 -27.50 40.01 -38.23
N THR A 523 -26.88 40.80 -39.09
CA THR A 523 -25.60 41.49 -38.96
C THR A 523 -25.57 42.33 -37.67
N PHE A 524 -24.78 41.92 -36.68
CA PHE A 524 -24.38 42.74 -35.55
C PHE A 524 -22.88 42.53 -35.30
N ASP A 525 -22.09 43.49 -35.79
CA ASP A 525 -20.67 43.66 -35.45
C ASP A 525 -20.57 44.17 -34.01
N GLY A 526 -20.11 43.29 -33.13
CA GLY A 526 -19.85 43.55 -31.71
C GLY A 526 -19.27 42.27 -31.12
N SER A 527 -17.95 42.18 -31.09
CA SER A 527 -17.17 40.97 -30.79
C SER A 527 -17.39 40.44 -29.36
N VAL A 528 -18.51 39.73 -29.16
CA VAL A 528 -18.59 38.70 -28.12
C VAL A 528 -17.89 37.48 -28.72
N ASP A 529 -16.64 37.27 -28.30
CA ASP A 529 -15.86 36.10 -28.71
C ASP A 529 -16.67 34.82 -28.46
N ARG A 530 -17.02 34.12 -29.55
CA ARG A 530 -17.69 32.82 -29.48
C ARG A 530 -16.90 31.89 -28.54
N PRO A 531 -17.58 31.12 -27.66
CA PRO A 531 -16.88 30.15 -26.81
C PRO A 531 -16.11 29.15 -27.68
N MET A 532 -14.87 28.87 -27.29
CA MET A 532 -14.00 27.92 -27.99
C MET A 532 -14.59 26.50 -27.89
N ARG A 533 -14.50 25.76 -28.98
CA ARG A 533 -14.75 24.32 -29.02
C ARG A 533 -13.59 23.57 -28.35
N LEU A 534 -13.84 22.33 -27.95
CA LEU A 534 -12.82 21.50 -27.29
C LEU A 534 -11.57 21.30 -28.18
N ALA A 535 -11.74 21.08 -29.48
CA ALA A 535 -10.63 20.97 -30.43
C ALA A 535 -9.79 22.26 -30.50
N GLU A 536 -10.44 23.43 -30.50
CA GLU A 536 -9.77 24.74 -30.50
C GLU A 536 -8.98 24.97 -29.19
N ILE A 537 -9.51 24.50 -28.06
CA ILE A 537 -8.83 24.56 -26.75
C ILE A 537 -7.56 23.71 -26.76
N TYR A 538 -7.63 22.48 -27.29
CA TYR A 538 -6.49 21.59 -27.39
C TYR A 538 -5.38 22.17 -28.27
N VAL A 539 -5.72 22.68 -29.45
CA VAL A 539 -4.75 23.28 -30.38
C VAL A 539 -4.12 24.55 -29.79
N ALA A 540 -4.90 25.41 -29.15
CA ALA A 540 -4.36 26.59 -28.49
C ALA A 540 -3.41 26.25 -27.34
N ALA A 541 -3.75 25.23 -26.53
CA ALA A 541 -2.89 24.75 -25.46
C ALA A 541 -1.61 24.11 -26.00
N GLU A 542 -1.70 23.32 -27.07
CA GLU A 542 -0.55 22.67 -27.72
C GLU A 542 0.45 23.69 -28.26
N HIS A 543 -0.02 24.73 -28.95
CA HIS A 543 0.84 25.80 -29.46
C HIS A 543 1.47 26.62 -28.32
N ALA A 544 0.72 26.92 -27.26
CA ALA A 544 1.25 27.62 -26.09
C ALA A 544 2.30 26.79 -25.35
N LEU A 545 2.08 25.49 -25.16
CA LEU A 545 3.05 24.58 -24.54
C LEU A 545 4.32 24.45 -25.36
N LYS A 546 4.24 24.45 -26.69
CA LYS A 546 5.41 24.43 -27.58
C LYS A 546 6.32 25.65 -27.38
N HIS A 547 5.75 26.80 -26.98
CA HIS A 547 6.52 28.00 -26.64
C HIS A 547 7.08 27.96 -25.21
N THR A 548 6.40 27.29 -24.28
CA THR A 548 6.86 27.15 -22.89
C THR A 548 7.97 26.11 -22.74
N ILE A 549 7.86 24.95 -23.42
CA ILE A 549 8.76 23.81 -23.24
C ILE A 549 10.02 24.01 -24.10
N SER A 550 11.16 24.20 -23.45
CA SER A 550 12.48 24.30 -24.08
C SER A 550 13.17 22.93 -24.21
N ASP A 551 12.84 21.96 -23.36
CA ASP A 551 13.38 20.60 -23.43
C ASP A 551 12.80 19.82 -24.63
N ALA A 552 13.67 19.47 -25.57
CA ALA A 552 13.31 18.75 -26.78
C ALA A 552 12.80 17.33 -26.50
N ASP A 553 13.34 16.63 -25.49
CA ASP A 553 12.93 15.27 -25.15
C ASP A 553 11.55 15.27 -24.50
N LEU A 554 11.28 16.24 -23.62
CA LEU A 554 9.96 16.43 -23.01
C LEU A 554 8.91 16.81 -24.06
N TRP A 555 9.24 17.70 -25.01
CA TRP A 555 8.33 18.04 -26.11
C TRP A 555 8.08 16.85 -27.03
N LYS A 556 9.12 16.07 -27.36
CA LYS A 556 8.98 14.84 -28.15
C LYS A 556 7.97 13.89 -27.49
N ALA A 557 8.04 13.73 -26.18
CA ALA A 557 7.10 12.91 -25.42
C ALA A 557 5.63 13.40 -25.46
N LEU A 558 5.38 14.66 -25.86
CA LEU A 558 4.03 15.23 -26.04
C LEU A 558 3.66 15.42 -27.51
N SER A 559 4.49 14.97 -28.45
CA SER A 559 4.27 15.20 -29.89
C SER A 559 3.24 14.25 -30.51
N SER A 560 3.10 13.04 -29.97
CA SER A 560 2.15 12.01 -30.43
C SER A 560 1.55 11.26 -29.24
N VAL A 561 0.45 10.55 -29.49
CA VAL A 561 -0.19 9.69 -28.46
C VAL A 561 0.73 8.53 -28.09
N GLU A 562 1.43 7.92 -29.06
CA GLU A 562 2.32 6.79 -28.77
C GLU A 562 3.53 7.20 -27.92
N GLU A 563 4.18 8.32 -28.23
CA GLU A 563 5.33 8.83 -27.45
C GLU A 563 4.89 9.25 -26.04
N PHE A 564 3.68 9.82 -25.90
CA PHE A 564 3.09 10.13 -24.61
C PHE A 564 2.88 8.87 -23.77
N GLU A 565 2.24 7.85 -24.33
CA GLU A 565 1.98 6.59 -23.64
C GLU A 565 3.29 5.90 -23.24
N GLN A 566 4.32 5.94 -24.11
CA GLN A 566 5.64 5.40 -23.80
C GLN A 566 6.26 6.11 -22.59
N LYS A 567 6.28 7.45 -22.59
CA LYS A 567 6.86 8.21 -21.47
C LYS A 567 6.04 8.06 -20.19
N TYR A 568 4.72 8.04 -20.31
CA TYR A 568 3.82 7.77 -19.19
C TYR A 568 4.06 6.39 -18.58
N LEU A 569 4.25 5.37 -19.40
CA LEU A 569 4.57 4.01 -18.97
C LEU A 569 5.93 3.94 -18.28
N GLU A 570 6.95 4.64 -18.80
CA GLU A 570 8.28 4.76 -18.19
C GLU A 570 8.18 5.37 -16.78
N LEU A 571 7.50 6.51 -16.64
CA LEU A 571 7.31 7.19 -15.35
C LEU A 571 6.50 6.34 -14.36
N THR A 572 5.47 5.64 -14.84
CA THR A 572 4.62 4.79 -14.00
C THR A 572 5.37 3.55 -13.52
N LYS A 573 6.17 2.91 -14.39
CA LYS A 573 7.06 1.81 -14.00
C LYS A 573 8.12 2.29 -13.01
N GLY A 574 8.76 3.43 -13.26
CA GLY A 574 9.69 4.05 -12.34
C GLY A 574 9.09 4.26 -10.95
N ALA A 575 7.86 4.77 -10.86
CA ALA A 575 7.16 4.89 -9.58
C ALA A 575 6.86 3.53 -8.94
N ALA A 576 6.28 2.59 -9.71
CA ALA A 576 5.88 1.27 -9.22
C ALA A 576 7.08 0.48 -8.67
N ASP A 577 8.16 0.39 -9.42
CA ASP A 577 9.37 -0.34 -9.05
C ASP A 577 9.98 0.22 -7.76
N ASN A 578 10.11 1.54 -7.65
CA ASN A 578 10.62 2.17 -6.43
C ASN A 578 9.69 1.92 -5.23
N TYR A 579 8.36 1.96 -5.40
CA TYR A 579 7.45 1.62 -4.30
C TYR A 579 7.50 0.14 -3.89
N HIS A 580 7.70 -0.79 -4.83
CA HIS A 580 7.88 -2.23 -4.53
C HIS A 580 9.10 -2.49 -3.65
N HIS A 581 10.18 -1.72 -3.83
CA HIS A 581 11.40 -1.77 -3.01
C HIS A 581 11.28 -1.03 -1.67
N SER A 582 10.21 -0.25 -1.48
CA SER A 582 9.94 0.51 -0.26
C SER A 582 8.99 -0.21 0.71
N TRP A 583 8.61 0.45 1.80
CA TRP A 583 7.54 -0.01 2.69
C TRP A 583 6.13 0.12 2.07
N TRP A 584 6.00 0.84 0.95
CA TRP A 584 4.73 1.23 0.35
C TRP A 584 4.33 0.33 -0.82
N LYS A 585 4.49 -0.99 -0.66
CA LYS A 585 4.22 -1.98 -1.72
C LYS A 585 2.81 -1.92 -2.30
N ARG A 586 1.81 -1.56 -1.47
CA ARG A 586 0.43 -1.33 -1.94
C ARG A 586 0.36 -0.28 -3.05
N HIS A 587 1.10 0.82 -2.93
CA HIS A 587 1.14 1.87 -3.95
C HIS A 587 1.75 1.34 -5.25
N GLY A 588 2.83 0.55 -5.16
CA GLY A 588 3.44 -0.12 -6.32
C GLY A 588 2.46 -1.03 -7.04
N VAL A 589 1.74 -1.90 -6.32
CA VAL A 589 0.74 -2.81 -6.91
C VAL A 589 -0.40 -2.03 -7.57
N VAL A 590 -0.90 -0.95 -6.98
CA VAL A 590 -1.97 -0.16 -7.61
C VAL A 590 -1.50 0.47 -8.93
N LEU A 591 -0.23 0.92 -9.00
CA LEU A 591 0.37 1.42 -10.26
C LEU A 591 0.59 0.31 -11.29
N ASP A 592 0.84 -0.94 -10.87
CA ASP A 592 0.86 -2.10 -11.79
C ASP A 592 -0.46 -2.23 -12.56
N GLY A 593 -1.59 -1.87 -11.95
CA GLY A 593 -2.90 -1.86 -12.63
C GLY A 593 -3.02 -0.82 -13.75
N GLU A 594 -2.36 0.33 -13.61
CA GLU A 594 -2.33 1.36 -14.65
C GLU A 594 -1.39 0.98 -15.79
N ILE A 595 -0.25 0.36 -15.44
CA ILE A 595 0.65 -0.26 -16.41
C ILE A 595 -0.12 -1.33 -17.21
N ALA A 596 -0.94 -2.14 -16.53
CA ALA A 596 -1.78 -3.15 -17.16
C ALA A 596 -2.79 -2.54 -18.13
N ALA A 597 -3.41 -1.41 -17.79
CA ALA A 597 -4.37 -0.71 -18.64
C ALA A 597 -3.75 -0.24 -19.97
N VAL A 598 -2.55 0.33 -19.93
CA VAL A 598 -1.82 0.74 -21.13
C VAL A 598 -1.44 -0.50 -21.97
N CYS A 599 -0.89 -1.53 -21.33
CA CYS A 599 -0.55 -2.79 -22.02
C CYS A 599 -1.78 -3.47 -22.66
N PHE A 600 -2.93 -3.41 -22.00
CA PHE A 600 -4.20 -3.90 -22.52
C PHE A 600 -4.62 -3.14 -23.78
N GLY A 601 -4.53 -1.80 -23.75
CA GLY A 601 -4.79 -0.94 -24.92
C GLY A 601 -3.89 -1.25 -26.12
N HIS A 602 -2.62 -1.60 -25.88
CA HIS A 602 -1.67 -2.03 -26.91
C HIS A 602 -1.83 -3.49 -27.38
N GLY A 603 -2.80 -4.23 -26.83
CA GLY A 603 -3.03 -5.64 -27.16
C GLY A 603 -2.00 -6.60 -26.56
N ASN A 604 -1.16 -6.15 -25.62
CA ASN A 604 -0.23 -7.01 -24.89
C ASN A 604 -0.91 -7.64 -23.67
N PHE A 605 -1.81 -8.58 -23.96
CA PHE A 605 -2.68 -9.19 -22.96
C PHE A 605 -1.94 -10.03 -21.91
N ASP A 606 -0.77 -10.60 -22.22
CA ASP A 606 0.02 -11.40 -21.28
C ASP A 606 0.58 -10.55 -20.13
N LEU A 607 1.22 -9.41 -20.45
CA LEU A 607 1.72 -8.50 -19.43
C LEU A 607 0.57 -7.83 -18.65
N ALA A 608 -0.52 -7.49 -19.35
CA ALA A 608 -1.70 -6.92 -18.72
C ALA A 608 -2.34 -7.88 -17.70
N ALA A 609 -2.53 -9.16 -18.07
CA ALA A 609 -3.09 -10.18 -17.20
C ALA A 609 -2.25 -10.36 -15.92
N LYS A 610 -0.91 -10.50 -16.05
CA LYS A 610 0.00 -10.67 -14.91
C LYS A 610 -0.07 -9.51 -13.92
N SER A 611 -0.18 -8.28 -14.41
CA SER A 611 -0.28 -7.09 -13.56
C SER A 611 -1.67 -6.97 -12.94
N TYR A 612 -2.74 -7.21 -13.69
CA TYR A 612 -4.10 -7.21 -13.15
C TYR A 612 -4.34 -8.31 -12.10
N GLU A 613 -3.74 -9.50 -12.24
CA GLU A 613 -3.81 -10.56 -11.23
C GLU A 613 -3.27 -10.09 -9.87
N LYS A 614 -2.14 -9.38 -9.86
CA LYS A 614 -1.56 -8.81 -8.62
C LYS A 614 -2.52 -7.81 -7.96
N VAL A 615 -3.13 -6.94 -8.77
CA VAL A 615 -4.10 -5.93 -8.30
C VAL A 615 -5.36 -6.58 -7.77
N CYS A 616 -5.94 -7.52 -8.51
CA CYS A 616 -7.12 -8.27 -8.10
C CYS A 616 -6.85 -9.08 -6.82
N ALA A 617 -5.67 -9.68 -6.67
CA ALA A 617 -5.28 -10.39 -5.45
C ALA A 617 -5.19 -9.45 -4.23
N LEU A 618 -4.61 -8.25 -4.39
CA LEU A 618 -4.57 -7.23 -3.34
C LEU A 618 -5.97 -6.80 -2.92
N TYR A 619 -6.81 -6.41 -3.87
CA TYR A 619 -8.18 -5.93 -3.58
C TYR A 619 -9.06 -7.03 -3.00
N ALA A 620 -8.97 -8.25 -3.52
CA ALA A 620 -9.71 -9.40 -2.98
C ALA A 620 -9.25 -9.78 -1.57
N GLY A 621 -7.94 -9.78 -1.31
CA GLY A 621 -7.37 -10.14 -0.01
C GLY A 621 -7.71 -9.15 1.10
N GLU A 622 -7.88 -7.87 0.77
CA GLU A 622 -8.22 -6.81 1.72
C GLU A 622 -9.72 -6.46 1.75
N GLY A 623 -10.53 -7.06 0.88
CA GLY A 623 -11.99 -6.87 0.86
C GLY A 623 -12.48 -5.60 0.13
N TRP A 624 -11.65 -4.97 -0.71
CA TRP A 624 -12.04 -3.80 -1.52
C TRP A 624 -12.91 -4.20 -2.72
N GLN A 625 -14.17 -4.56 -2.47
CA GLN A 625 -15.06 -5.11 -3.49
C GLN A 625 -15.39 -4.13 -4.64
N GLU A 626 -15.58 -2.84 -4.35
CA GLU A 626 -15.84 -1.82 -5.38
C GLU A 626 -14.66 -1.69 -6.35
N LEU A 627 -13.42 -1.62 -5.83
CA LEU A 627 -12.22 -1.52 -6.66
C LEU A 627 -11.98 -2.80 -7.47
N LEU A 628 -12.28 -3.96 -6.87
CA LEU A 628 -12.21 -5.23 -7.57
C LEU A 628 -13.24 -5.30 -8.71
N ALA A 629 -14.44 -4.77 -8.52
CA ALA A 629 -15.48 -4.71 -9.54
C ALA A 629 -15.07 -3.89 -10.77
N ASP A 630 -14.25 -2.86 -10.57
CA ASP A 630 -13.76 -2.00 -11.66
C ASP A 630 -12.63 -2.65 -12.50
N VAL A 631 -11.77 -3.46 -11.87
CA VAL A 631 -10.55 -4.03 -12.49
C VAL A 631 -10.73 -5.47 -12.97
N LEU A 632 -11.47 -6.30 -12.24
CA LEU A 632 -11.67 -7.72 -12.56
C LEU A 632 -12.26 -7.97 -13.96
N PRO A 633 -13.17 -7.13 -14.50
CA PRO A 633 -13.63 -7.28 -15.89
C PRO A 633 -12.50 -7.18 -16.92
N ASN A 634 -11.52 -6.30 -16.70
CA ASN A 634 -10.36 -6.15 -17.60
C ASN A 634 -9.47 -7.39 -17.56
N LEU A 635 -9.24 -7.97 -16.37
CA LEU A 635 -8.52 -9.24 -16.23
C LEU A 635 -9.24 -10.38 -16.96
N ALA A 636 -10.56 -10.47 -16.79
CA ALA A 636 -11.37 -11.49 -17.43
C ALA A 636 -11.28 -11.38 -18.97
N GLU A 637 -11.29 -10.15 -19.51
CA GLU A 637 -11.11 -9.92 -20.94
C GLU A 637 -9.70 -10.32 -21.43
N CYS A 638 -8.65 -10.00 -20.68
CA CYS A 638 -7.29 -10.46 -21.00
C CYS A 638 -7.23 -12.00 -21.08
N GLN A 639 -7.77 -12.70 -20.08
CA GLN A 639 -7.77 -14.16 -20.00
C GLN A 639 -8.54 -14.78 -21.18
N LYS A 640 -9.67 -14.16 -21.58
CA LYS A 640 -10.43 -14.57 -22.76
C LYS A 640 -9.61 -14.42 -24.05
N MET A 641 -8.91 -13.30 -24.23
CA MET A 641 -8.05 -13.07 -25.40
C MET A 641 -6.83 -14.01 -25.45
N LEU A 642 -6.30 -14.38 -24.28
CA LEU A 642 -5.22 -15.36 -24.14
C LEU A 642 -5.68 -16.82 -24.25
N ASN A 643 -6.99 -17.07 -24.36
CA ASN A 643 -7.61 -18.39 -24.35
C ASN A 643 -7.32 -19.19 -23.05
N ASP A 644 -7.14 -18.50 -21.93
CA ASP A 644 -7.09 -19.11 -20.59
C ASP A 644 -8.51 -19.30 -20.06
N GLN A 645 -9.13 -20.42 -20.44
CA GLN A 645 -10.50 -20.75 -20.08
C GLN A 645 -10.70 -20.92 -18.56
N ALA A 646 -9.70 -21.47 -17.86
CA ALA A 646 -9.79 -21.75 -16.42
C ALA A 646 -9.71 -20.45 -15.61
N GLY A 647 -8.75 -19.58 -15.95
CA GLY A 647 -8.65 -18.24 -15.35
C GLY A 647 -9.91 -17.40 -15.63
N TYR A 648 -10.38 -17.39 -16.88
CA TYR A 648 -11.57 -16.63 -17.26
C TYR A 648 -12.83 -17.09 -16.50
N LEU A 649 -13.02 -18.40 -16.34
CA LEU A 649 -14.12 -18.97 -15.55
C LEU A 649 -14.05 -18.54 -14.09
N ALA A 650 -12.85 -18.61 -13.48
CA ALA A 650 -12.63 -18.18 -12.11
C ALA A 650 -12.96 -16.69 -11.93
N SER A 651 -12.56 -15.83 -12.88
CA SER A 651 -12.88 -14.41 -12.88
C SER A 651 -14.39 -14.14 -13.00
N CYS A 652 -15.10 -14.85 -13.88
CA CYS A 652 -16.56 -14.71 -14.03
C CYS A 652 -17.33 -15.13 -12.77
N VAL A 653 -16.94 -16.23 -12.14
CA VAL A 653 -17.54 -16.68 -10.88
C VAL A 653 -17.22 -15.71 -9.74
N LYS A 654 -16.01 -15.14 -9.73
CA LYS A 654 -15.64 -14.11 -8.75
C LYS A 654 -16.47 -12.84 -8.94
N LEU A 655 -16.75 -12.40 -10.17
CA LEU A 655 -17.65 -11.28 -10.46
C LEU A 655 -19.07 -11.52 -9.92
N LEU A 656 -19.60 -12.75 -10.06
CA LEU A 656 -20.90 -13.14 -9.48
C LEU A 656 -20.90 -13.14 -7.94
N SER A 657 -19.74 -13.42 -7.35
CA SER A 657 -19.54 -13.49 -5.89
C SER A 657 -19.42 -12.13 -5.22
N LEU A 658 -19.32 -11.04 -5.99
CA LEU A 658 -19.28 -9.67 -5.48
C LEU A 658 -20.66 -9.20 -4.99
N ASP A 659 -20.67 -8.18 -4.14
CA ASP A 659 -21.85 -7.60 -3.52
C ASP A 659 -22.94 -7.26 -4.55
N LYS A 660 -24.20 -7.58 -4.20
CA LYS A 660 -25.35 -7.51 -5.12
C LYS A 660 -25.62 -6.12 -5.68
N GLY A 661 -25.18 -5.06 -4.99
CA GLY A 661 -25.39 -3.67 -5.40
C GLY A 661 -24.37 -3.11 -6.41
N LEU A 662 -23.28 -3.83 -6.71
CA LEU A 662 -22.19 -3.32 -7.55
C LEU A 662 -22.46 -3.42 -9.05
N PHE A 663 -23.26 -4.41 -9.45
CA PHE A 663 -23.65 -4.65 -10.85
C PHE A 663 -25.16 -4.70 -10.97
N SER A 664 -25.68 -4.26 -12.11
CA SER A 664 -27.10 -4.41 -12.45
C SER A 664 -27.48 -5.89 -12.57
N THR A 665 -28.76 -6.19 -12.40
CA THR A 665 -29.28 -7.57 -12.58
C THR A 665 -28.94 -8.11 -13.97
N LYS A 666 -28.99 -7.27 -15.01
CA LYS A 666 -28.66 -7.68 -16.39
C LYS A 666 -27.19 -8.08 -16.55
N GLU A 667 -26.27 -7.32 -15.96
CA GLU A 667 -24.83 -7.65 -15.99
C GLU A 667 -24.56 -8.96 -15.23
N ARG A 668 -25.18 -9.15 -14.06
CA ARG A 668 -25.06 -10.40 -13.30
C ARG A 668 -25.61 -11.60 -14.08
N GLN A 669 -26.73 -11.43 -14.78
CA GLN A 669 -27.29 -12.47 -15.66
C GLN A 669 -26.33 -12.79 -16.82
N ALA A 670 -25.67 -11.79 -17.39
CA ALA A 670 -24.66 -12.00 -18.43
C ALA A 670 -23.45 -12.80 -17.90
N PHE A 671 -22.97 -12.50 -16.69
CA PHE A 671 -21.90 -13.29 -16.05
C PHE A 671 -22.33 -14.76 -15.84
N GLN A 672 -23.56 -14.99 -15.36
CA GLN A 672 -24.09 -16.36 -15.19
C GLN A 672 -24.20 -17.10 -16.52
N ALA A 673 -24.71 -16.45 -17.57
CA ALA A 673 -24.81 -17.05 -18.89
C ALA A 673 -23.44 -17.46 -19.44
N GLU A 674 -22.41 -16.62 -19.25
CA GLU A 674 -21.05 -16.93 -19.69
C GLU A 674 -20.43 -18.10 -18.90
N VAL A 675 -20.63 -18.16 -17.58
CA VAL A 675 -20.22 -19.30 -16.75
C VAL A 675 -20.85 -20.59 -17.26
N LEU A 676 -22.15 -20.59 -17.56
CA LEU A 676 -22.87 -21.76 -18.08
C LEU A 676 -22.36 -22.15 -19.48
N ARG A 677 -22.10 -21.16 -20.34
CA ARG A 677 -21.55 -21.39 -21.69
C ARG A 677 -20.18 -22.09 -21.61
N LEU A 678 -19.27 -21.56 -20.79
CA LEU A 678 -17.93 -22.14 -20.57
C LEU A 678 -18.01 -23.54 -19.98
N ALA A 679 -18.87 -23.72 -18.97
CA ALA A 679 -19.10 -24.99 -18.28
C ALA A 679 -19.51 -26.12 -19.23
N HIS A 680 -20.39 -25.85 -20.20
CA HIS A 680 -20.97 -26.88 -21.06
C HIS A 680 -20.31 -27.05 -22.43
N SER A 681 -19.64 -26.03 -22.97
CA SER A 681 -19.27 -26.02 -24.40
C SER A 681 -17.79 -25.85 -24.75
N GLU A 682 -16.97 -25.24 -23.88
CA GLU A 682 -15.60 -24.85 -24.27
C GLU A 682 -14.48 -25.60 -23.53
N MET A 683 -14.72 -26.09 -22.31
CA MET A 683 -13.70 -26.74 -21.50
C MET A 683 -13.49 -28.21 -21.86
N LYS A 684 -12.23 -28.62 -21.99
CA LYS A 684 -11.83 -30.02 -22.24
C LYS A 684 -11.74 -30.84 -20.95
N ASP A 685 -11.23 -30.23 -19.89
CA ASP A 685 -10.98 -30.87 -18.60
C ASP A 685 -11.82 -30.24 -17.47
N PRO A 686 -12.20 -31.01 -16.44
CA PRO A 686 -12.95 -30.45 -15.32
C PRO A 686 -12.13 -29.46 -14.48
N VAL A 687 -12.63 -28.24 -14.28
CA VAL A 687 -11.95 -27.20 -13.48
C VAL A 687 -12.55 -27.15 -12.07
N PRO A 688 -11.76 -27.41 -11.01
CA PRO A 688 -12.21 -27.26 -9.63
C PRO A 688 -12.16 -25.79 -9.18
N LEU A 689 -13.26 -25.27 -8.64
CA LEU A 689 -13.37 -23.88 -8.18
C LEU A 689 -14.04 -23.78 -6.80
N ASP A 690 -13.57 -22.85 -5.96
CA ASP A 690 -14.25 -22.51 -4.71
C ASP A 690 -15.33 -21.47 -4.95
N VAL A 691 -16.56 -21.78 -4.55
CA VAL A 691 -17.76 -20.93 -4.70
C VAL A 691 -18.40 -20.60 -3.35
N SER A 692 -17.65 -20.70 -2.25
CA SER A 692 -18.16 -20.47 -0.89
C SER A 692 -18.83 -19.10 -0.70
N SER A 693 -18.44 -18.09 -1.49
CA SER A 693 -19.07 -16.76 -1.49
C SER A 693 -20.38 -16.70 -2.27
N LEU A 694 -20.62 -17.62 -3.20
CA LEU A 694 -21.78 -17.63 -4.10
C LEU A 694 -22.83 -18.67 -3.70
N ILE A 695 -22.39 -19.83 -3.23
CA ILE A 695 -23.26 -20.88 -2.67
C ILE A 695 -22.84 -21.09 -1.22
N THR A 696 -23.71 -20.73 -0.29
CA THR A 696 -23.52 -21.03 1.13
C THR A 696 -24.51 -22.10 1.57
N PHE A 697 -24.18 -22.85 2.61
CA PHE A 697 -25.08 -23.86 3.15
C PHE A 697 -24.92 -24.02 4.66
N SER A 698 -26.00 -24.47 5.30
CA SER A 698 -26.03 -24.76 6.73
C SER A 698 -27.01 -25.88 7.03
N GLY A 699 -26.79 -26.53 8.18
CA GLY A 699 -27.80 -27.40 8.78
C GLY A 699 -29.06 -26.62 9.14
N ASN A 700 -30.18 -27.35 9.26
CA ASN A 700 -31.42 -26.77 9.74
C ASN A 700 -31.27 -26.30 11.20
N PRO A 701 -31.89 -25.17 11.59
CA PRO A 701 -31.90 -24.72 12.97
C PRO A 701 -32.75 -25.69 13.81
N GLY A 702 -32.12 -26.45 14.70
CA GLY A 702 -32.79 -27.44 15.54
C GLY A 702 -31.82 -28.38 16.28
N PRO A 703 -32.34 -29.32 17.10
CA PRO A 703 -31.53 -30.41 17.64
C PRO A 703 -30.94 -31.27 16.51
N PRO A 704 -29.78 -31.92 16.73
CA PRO A 704 -29.20 -32.83 15.74
C PRO A 704 -30.18 -33.95 15.40
N LEU A 705 -30.16 -34.41 14.14
CA LEU A 705 -30.86 -35.63 13.77
C LEU A 705 -30.27 -36.79 14.59
N GLU A 706 -31.11 -37.48 15.36
CA GLU A 706 -30.71 -38.64 16.13
C GLU A 706 -31.00 -39.91 15.34
N LEU A 707 -29.97 -40.70 15.04
CA LEU A 707 -30.10 -42.02 14.42
C LEU A 707 -29.41 -43.08 15.29
N CYS A 708 -29.80 -44.34 15.11
CA CYS A 708 -29.11 -45.46 15.72
C CYS A 708 -28.21 -46.18 14.70
N ASP A 709 -27.22 -46.91 15.20
CA ASP A 709 -26.27 -47.64 14.36
C ASP A 709 -26.97 -48.56 13.36
N GLY A 710 -26.74 -48.37 12.07
CA GLY A 710 -27.32 -49.17 11.00
C GLY A 710 -28.62 -48.61 10.37
N ASP A 711 -29.21 -47.54 10.92
CA ASP A 711 -30.45 -46.97 10.39
C ASP A 711 -30.19 -45.98 9.24
N PRO A 712 -30.93 -46.07 8.12
CA PRO A 712 -30.95 -45.03 7.10
C PRO A 712 -31.72 -43.80 7.60
N GLY A 713 -31.34 -42.62 7.12
CA GLY A 713 -32.00 -41.36 7.49
C GLY A 713 -32.19 -40.42 6.32
N ILE A 714 -32.82 -39.28 6.57
CA ILE A 714 -32.99 -38.21 5.60
C ILE A 714 -32.45 -36.93 6.22
N LEU A 715 -31.45 -36.32 5.58
CA LEU A 715 -30.87 -35.05 6.00
C LEU A 715 -31.40 -33.91 5.13
N SER A 716 -32.07 -32.95 5.76
CA SER A 716 -32.45 -31.71 5.10
C SER A 716 -31.42 -30.62 5.39
N VAL A 717 -30.91 -29.98 4.35
CA VAL A 717 -29.89 -28.94 4.40
C VAL A 717 -30.40 -27.70 3.67
N THR A 718 -30.18 -26.53 4.26
CA THR A 718 -30.52 -25.26 3.62
C THR A 718 -29.32 -24.77 2.83
N VAL A 719 -29.54 -24.47 1.54
CA VAL A 719 -28.52 -23.95 0.62
C VAL A 719 -28.98 -22.61 0.08
N TRP A 720 -28.14 -21.59 0.18
CA TRP A 720 -28.40 -20.27 -0.38
C TRP A 720 -27.62 -20.10 -1.68
N SER A 721 -28.35 -19.77 -2.74
CA SER A 721 -27.81 -19.49 -4.06
C SER A 721 -27.72 -17.97 -4.28
N GLY A 722 -26.53 -17.47 -4.55
CA GLY A 722 -26.27 -16.07 -4.94
C GLY A 722 -26.38 -15.81 -6.45
N PHE A 723 -26.76 -16.81 -7.24
CA PHE A 723 -27.00 -16.67 -8.67
C PHE A 723 -28.25 -15.81 -8.95
N PRO A 724 -28.24 -14.95 -9.99
CA PRO A 724 -29.40 -14.15 -10.36
C PRO A 724 -30.57 -14.96 -10.93
N ASP A 725 -30.30 -16.04 -11.67
CA ASP A 725 -31.33 -16.92 -12.26
C ASP A 725 -31.19 -18.37 -11.77
N ASP A 726 -32.22 -19.18 -11.98
CA ASP A 726 -32.24 -20.61 -11.65
C ASP A 726 -31.05 -21.34 -12.30
N ILE A 727 -30.36 -22.18 -11.51
CA ILE A 727 -29.20 -22.95 -11.97
C ILE A 727 -29.45 -24.44 -11.80
N THR A 728 -29.21 -25.20 -12.88
CA THR A 728 -29.33 -26.67 -12.87
C THR A 728 -27.98 -27.27 -12.58
N LEU A 729 -27.92 -28.12 -11.55
CA LEU A 729 -26.72 -28.85 -11.16
C LEU A 729 -26.80 -30.29 -11.64
N ASP A 730 -25.75 -30.79 -12.30
CA ASP A 730 -25.65 -32.18 -12.76
C ASP A 730 -25.48 -33.14 -11.58
N SER A 731 -24.72 -32.72 -10.58
CA SER A 731 -24.59 -33.45 -9.32
C SER A 731 -24.35 -32.50 -8.16
N LEU A 732 -24.84 -32.90 -6.98
CA LEU A 732 -24.60 -32.21 -5.72
C LEU A 732 -24.31 -33.26 -4.65
N ASN A 733 -23.14 -33.15 -4.02
CA ASN A 733 -22.65 -34.06 -3.01
C ASN A 733 -22.25 -33.30 -1.75
N LEU A 734 -22.70 -33.75 -0.59
CA LEU A 734 -22.38 -33.16 0.71
C LEU A 734 -21.58 -34.16 1.53
N THR A 735 -20.43 -33.74 2.04
CA THR A 735 -19.61 -34.59 2.91
C THR A 735 -19.99 -34.40 4.38
N LEU A 736 -20.04 -35.51 5.12
CA LEU A 736 -20.16 -35.50 6.59
C LEU A 736 -18.81 -35.83 7.22
N THR A 737 -18.42 -35.06 8.22
CA THR A 737 -17.15 -35.25 8.95
C THR A 737 -17.44 -35.63 10.40
N ALA A 738 -16.85 -36.71 10.89
CA ALA A 738 -16.97 -37.12 12.28
C ALA A 738 -16.12 -36.22 13.20
N THR A 739 -16.64 -35.81 14.35
CA THR A 739 -15.92 -34.85 15.23
C THR A 739 -14.81 -35.47 16.08
N PHE A 740 -14.77 -36.81 16.24
CA PHE A 740 -13.85 -37.48 17.17
C PHE A 740 -13.00 -38.61 16.56
N ASN A 741 -13.21 -38.98 15.30
CA ASN A 741 -12.45 -40.02 14.60
C ASN A 741 -11.90 -39.47 13.28
N ALA A 742 -10.60 -39.22 13.18
CA ALA A 742 -9.95 -38.69 11.97
C ALA A 742 -9.66 -39.77 10.90
N ASP A 743 -9.69 -41.06 11.29
CA ASP A 743 -9.28 -42.18 10.43
C ASP A 743 -10.40 -42.77 9.54
N GLU A 744 -11.64 -42.31 9.66
CA GLU A 744 -12.71 -42.71 8.75
C GLU A 744 -13.05 -41.57 7.79
N GLY A 745 -12.64 -41.76 6.53
CA GLY A 745 -12.80 -40.78 5.45
C GLY A 745 -14.24 -40.27 5.30
N ALA A 746 -14.34 -38.99 4.97
CA ALA A 746 -15.60 -38.29 4.75
C ALA A 746 -16.49 -39.05 3.75
N LYS A 747 -17.65 -39.55 4.21
CA LYS A 747 -18.64 -40.16 3.32
C LYS A 747 -19.45 -39.06 2.63
N ALA A 748 -19.44 -39.05 1.30
CA ALA A 748 -20.20 -38.12 0.49
C ALA A 748 -21.65 -38.61 0.31
N LEU A 749 -22.61 -37.81 0.77
CA LEU A 749 -24.04 -37.96 0.50
C LEU A 749 -24.31 -37.41 -0.89
N ARG A 750 -24.91 -38.20 -1.78
CA ARG A 750 -25.22 -37.78 -3.15
C ARG A 750 -26.70 -37.46 -3.31
N SER A 751 -27.02 -36.37 -3.98
CA SER A 751 -28.36 -36.16 -4.52
C SER A 751 -28.58 -37.13 -5.69
N SER A 752 -29.71 -37.83 -5.70
CA SER A 752 -30.05 -38.84 -6.73
C SER A 752 -30.63 -38.24 -8.01
N THR A 753 -30.90 -36.93 -8.05
CA THR A 753 -31.48 -36.22 -9.21
C THR A 753 -30.83 -34.86 -9.45
N ALA A 754 -30.87 -34.41 -10.72
CA ALA A 754 -30.42 -33.07 -11.09
C ALA A 754 -31.18 -32.03 -10.24
N THR A 755 -30.43 -31.18 -9.55
CA THR A 755 -30.99 -30.26 -8.54
C THR A 755 -31.05 -28.86 -9.13
N ILE A 756 -32.23 -28.25 -9.16
CA ILE A 756 -32.41 -26.86 -9.60
C ILE A 756 -32.34 -25.97 -8.37
N LEU A 757 -31.35 -25.08 -8.30
CA LEU A 757 -31.26 -24.07 -7.26
C LEU A 757 -31.91 -22.77 -7.76
N LYS A 758 -32.94 -22.31 -7.03
CA LYS A 758 -33.54 -20.99 -7.22
C LYS A 758 -32.68 -19.92 -6.56
N PRO A 759 -32.71 -18.66 -7.04
CA PRO A 759 -32.08 -17.55 -6.34
C PRO A 759 -32.54 -17.45 -4.87
N GLY A 760 -31.59 -17.28 -3.95
CA GLY A 760 -31.87 -17.21 -2.51
C GLY A 760 -31.94 -18.59 -1.84
N ARG A 761 -32.88 -18.76 -0.89
CA ARG A 761 -32.95 -19.92 0.00
C ARG A 761 -33.57 -21.14 -0.68
N ASN A 762 -32.86 -22.26 -0.65
CA ASN A 762 -33.30 -23.57 -1.13
C ASN A 762 -33.19 -24.60 -0.01
N THR A 763 -34.09 -25.59 0.01
CA THR A 763 -34.02 -26.73 0.94
C THR A 763 -33.79 -27.99 0.12
N ILE A 764 -32.69 -28.68 0.40
CA ILE A 764 -32.27 -29.90 -0.30
C ILE A 764 -32.31 -31.06 0.68
N THR A 765 -32.90 -32.15 0.23
CA THR A 765 -33.08 -33.36 1.02
C THR A 765 -32.18 -34.46 0.49
N LEU A 766 -31.27 -34.96 1.33
CA LEU A 766 -30.27 -35.96 0.98
C LEU A 766 -30.52 -37.25 1.76
N ALA A 767 -30.47 -38.39 1.07
CA ALA A 767 -30.56 -39.69 1.71
C ALA A 767 -29.26 -39.98 2.49
N LEU A 768 -29.38 -40.31 3.77
CA LEU A 768 -28.29 -40.75 4.64
C LEU A 768 -28.21 -42.28 4.61
N PRO A 769 -27.15 -42.88 4.04
CA PRO A 769 -26.90 -44.31 4.22
C PRO A 769 -26.53 -44.60 5.68
N PRO A 770 -26.62 -45.85 6.15
CA PRO A 770 -26.24 -46.24 7.50
C PRO A 770 -24.86 -45.70 7.91
N GLN A 771 -24.84 -44.94 9.01
CA GLN A 771 -23.64 -44.31 9.56
C GLN A 771 -23.20 -45.03 10.84
N LYS A 772 -21.90 -44.98 11.15
CA LYS A 772 -21.34 -45.55 12.39
C LYS A 772 -21.64 -44.64 13.59
N PRO A 773 -21.65 -45.16 14.83
CA PRO A 773 -21.85 -44.36 16.03
C PRO A 773 -20.86 -43.21 16.16
N GLY A 774 -21.35 -41.98 16.35
CA GLY A 774 -20.53 -40.78 16.42
C GLY A 774 -21.34 -39.50 16.20
N SER A 775 -20.70 -38.36 16.46
CA SER A 775 -21.24 -37.04 16.16
C SER A 775 -20.65 -36.54 14.84
N TYR A 776 -21.51 -36.10 13.92
CA TYR A 776 -21.13 -35.65 12.58
C TYR A 776 -21.50 -34.19 12.37
N VAL A 777 -20.59 -33.46 11.74
CA VAL A 777 -20.79 -32.08 11.25
C VAL A 777 -20.80 -32.07 9.74
N LEU A 778 -21.40 -31.04 9.16
CA LEU A 778 -21.30 -30.80 7.73
C LEU A 778 -19.85 -30.43 7.38
N GLY A 779 -19.31 -31.09 6.36
CA GLY A 779 -17.98 -30.81 5.83
C GLY A 779 -18.05 -29.83 4.66
N VAL A 780 -17.81 -30.35 3.47
CA VAL A 780 -17.77 -29.61 2.20
C VAL A 780 -18.95 -30.01 1.32
N LEU A 781 -19.60 -29.01 0.74
CA LEU A 781 -20.56 -29.17 -0.34
C LEU A 781 -19.81 -29.12 -1.66
N THR A 782 -19.97 -30.13 -2.49
CA THR A 782 -19.35 -30.19 -3.83
C THR A 782 -20.44 -30.41 -4.87
N GLY A 783 -20.27 -29.86 -6.06
CA GLY A 783 -21.21 -30.12 -7.15
C GLY A 783 -20.58 -29.94 -8.51
N GLN A 784 -21.33 -30.29 -9.54
CA GLN A 784 -20.88 -30.27 -10.93
C GLN A 784 -21.91 -29.57 -11.82
N ILE A 785 -21.42 -28.72 -12.70
CA ILE A 785 -22.17 -28.07 -13.78
C ILE A 785 -21.32 -28.20 -15.04
N GLY A 786 -21.69 -29.08 -15.97
CA GLY A 786 -20.85 -29.45 -17.11
C GLY A 786 -19.45 -29.89 -16.64
N GLN A 787 -18.42 -29.17 -17.09
CA GLN A 787 -17.03 -29.39 -16.68
C GLN A 787 -16.60 -28.53 -15.46
N LEU A 788 -17.44 -27.66 -14.93
CA LEU A 788 -17.15 -26.92 -13.70
C LEU A 788 -17.44 -27.81 -12.48
N ARG A 789 -16.42 -28.08 -11.67
CA ARG A 789 -16.58 -28.70 -10.34
C ARG A 789 -16.44 -27.64 -9.28
N PHE A 790 -17.47 -27.42 -8.49
CA PHE A 790 -17.41 -26.42 -7.42
C PHE A 790 -17.31 -27.05 -6.04
N ARG A 791 -16.67 -26.35 -5.12
CA ARG A 791 -16.63 -26.65 -3.69
C ARG A 791 -17.11 -25.45 -2.88
N SER A 792 -17.85 -25.69 -1.82
CA SER A 792 -18.31 -24.70 -0.87
C SER A 792 -18.10 -25.22 0.55
N HIS A 793 -17.66 -24.35 1.45
CA HIS A 793 -17.43 -24.64 2.86
C HIS A 793 -18.64 -24.22 3.73
N SER A 794 -18.91 -24.98 4.80
CA SER A 794 -20.10 -24.78 5.64
C SER A 794 -20.00 -23.54 6.55
N PHE A 795 -21.14 -22.91 6.85
CA PHE A 795 -21.25 -21.77 7.76
C PHE A 795 -22.17 -22.05 8.95
N SER A 796 -22.02 -21.27 10.04
CA SER A 796 -22.95 -21.26 11.18
C SER A 796 -23.85 -20.01 11.17
N LYS A 797 -25.17 -20.18 11.28
CA LYS A 797 -26.17 -19.08 11.33
C LYS A 797 -26.45 -18.67 12.78
N VAL A 798 -26.48 -17.36 13.07
CA VAL A 798 -26.89 -16.80 14.36
C VAL A 798 -28.04 -15.82 14.13
N GLY A 799 -29.27 -16.24 14.40
CA GLY A 799 -30.43 -15.35 14.34
C GLY A 799 -31.76 -16.12 14.37
N PRO A 800 -32.89 -15.46 14.67
CA PRO A 800 -34.22 -16.05 14.53
C PRO A 800 -34.43 -16.59 13.11
N ALA A 801 -35.31 -17.58 12.95
CA ALA A 801 -35.49 -18.36 11.71
C ALA A 801 -35.74 -17.49 10.45
N ASP A 802 -36.20 -16.26 10.64
CA ASP A 802 -36.66 -15.32 9.62
C ASP A 802 -35.70 -14.13 9.35
N SER A 803 -34.55 -14.02 10.03
CA SER A 803 -33.57 -12.96 9.71
C SER A 803 -32.50 -13.46 8.73
N ASP A 804 -32.26 -12.70 7.66
CA ASP A 804 -31.19 -12.95 6.68
C ASP A 804 -29.81 -12.47 7.16
N ASP A 805 -29.73 -11.87 8.35
CA ASP A 805 -28.51 -11.25 8.84
C ASP A 805 -27.65 -12.16 9.74
N PHE A 806 -26.34 -12.11 9.45
CA PHE A 806 -25.18 -12.69 10.15
C PHE A 806 -24.97 -14.23 10.10
N MET A 807 -24.16 -14.64 9.12
CA MET A 807 -23.43 -15.92 9.08
C MET A 807 -22.00 -15.70 9.58
N SER A 808 -21.54 -16.43 10.60
CA SER A 808 -20.19 -16.24 11.19
C SER A 808 -19.30 -17.48 11.03
N TYR A 809 -18.03 -17.28 10.70
CA TYR A 809 -17.01 -18.33 10.58
C TYR A 809 -16.45 -18.82 11.93
N GLU A 810 -16.59 -18.05 13.01
CA GLU A 810 -15.75 -18.20 14.23
C GLU A 810 -16.34 -19.08 15.35
N LYS A 811 -17.42 -19.84 15.13
CA LYS A 811 -18.08 -20.61 16.20
C LYS A 811 -18.00 -22.12 16.00
N PRO A 812 -17.97 -22.92 17.09
CA PRO A 812 -17.85 -24.38 17.00
C PRO A 812 -19.03 -24.95 16.21
N THR A 813 -18.72 -25.67 15.13
CA THR A 813 -19.67 -26.41 14.30
C THR A 813 -20.48 -27.35 15.19
N ARG A 814 -21.77 -27.05 15.36
CA ARG A 814 -22.69 -27.91 16.10
C ARG A 814 -22.86 -29.23 15.33
N PRO A 815 -22.90 -30.38 16.02
CA PRO A 815 -23.22 -31.64 15.35
C PRO A 815 -24.64 -31.54 14.77
N ILE A 816 -24.78 -31.97 13.52
CA ILE A 816 -26.06 -31.94 12.80
C ILE A 816 -26.66 -33.35 12.73
N LEU A 817 -25.82 -34.38 12.89
CA LEU A 817 -26.22 -35.78 13.02
C LEU A 817 -25.51 -36.40 14.22
N LYS A 818 -26.27 -37.12 15.05
CA LYS A 818 -25.75 -37.89 16.17
C LYS A 818 -26.21 -39.33 16.03
N VAL A 819 -25.25 -40.22 15.81
CA VAL A 819 -25.50 -41.65 15.70
C VAL A 819 -25.13 -42.31 17.02
N PHE A 820 -26.11 -42.91 17.68
CA PHE A 820 -25.89 -43.57 18.95
C PHE A 820 -25.48 -45.03 18.77
N LYS A 821 -24.64 -45.51 19.69
CA LYS A 821 -24.45 -46.95 19.89
C LYS A 821 -25.79 -47.58 20.29
N PRO A 822 -25.99 -48.89 20.02
CA PRO A 822 -27.15 -49.61 20.52
C PRO A 822 -27.37 -49.31 22.01
N ARG A 823 -28.53 -48.75 22.34
CA ARG A 823 -28.93 -48.30 23.68
C ARG A 823 -30.33 -48.84 23.98
N PRO A 824 -30.72 -49.00 25.26
CA PRO A 824 -32.08 -49.40 25.60
C PRO A 824 -33.07 -48.29 25.20
N LEU A 825 -33.64 -48.40 24.01
CA LEU A 825 -34.64 -47.49 23.43
C LEU A 825 -36.08 -47.91 23.76
N VAL A 826 -36.20 -48.94 24.58
CA VAL A 826 -37.45 -49.54 25.03
C VAL A 826 -37.26 -50.04 26.46
N ASP A 827 -38.25 -49.83 27.31
CA ASP A 827 -38.34 -50.45 28.64
C ASP A 827 -39.40 -51.56 28.59
N LEU A 828 -38.96 -52.80 28.80
CA LEU A 828 -39.82 -53.97 28.99
C LEU A 828 -39.95 -54.25 30.49
N ALA A 829 -41.11 -54.01 31.08
CA ALA A 829 -41.35 -54.28 32.50
C ALA A 829 -42.44 -55.34 32.67
N ALA A 830 -42.19 -56.36 33.48
CA ALA A 830 -43.22 -57.32 33.83
C ALA A 830 -44.23 -56.69 34.82
N ALA A 831 -45.50 -56.65 34.44
CA ALA A 831 -46.62 -56.37 35.31
C ALA A 831 -47.19 -57.70 35.84
N ILE A 832 -46.58 -58.21 36.90
CA ILE A 832 -47.04 -59.42 37.59
C ILE A 832 -47.57 -58.98 38.96
N SER A 833 -48.87 -59.11 39.20
CA SER A 833 -49.46 -58.70 40.49
C SER A 833 -49.45 -59.80 41.56
N SER A 834 -49.07 -61.04 41.21
CA SER A 834 -49.06 -62.19 42.13
C SER A 834 -48.08 -63.29 41.70
N ALA A 835 -47.61 -64.11 42.65
CA ALA A 835 -46.77 -65.26 42.33
C ALA A 835 -47.51 -66.32 41.50
N LEU A 836 -46.78 -67.00 40.61
CA LEU A 836 -47.36 -67.99 39.71
C LEU A 836 -47.74 -69.27 40.47
N LEU A 837 -48.97 -69.76 40.30
CA LEU A 837 -49.42 -71.03 40.88
C LEU A 837 -48.95 -72.19 40.00
N ILE A 838 -48.41 -73.23 40.63
CA ILE A 838 -47.93 -74.41 39.90
C ILE A 838 -49.12 -75.14 39.23
N ASN A 839 -48.94 -75.49 37.95
CA ASN A 839 -49.88 -76.23 37.10
C ASN A 839 -51.20 -75.51 36.74
N GLU A 840 -51.33 -74.21 37.00
CA GLU A 840 -52.44 -73.35 36.55
C GLU A 840 -51.98 -72.31 35.52
N THR A 841 -52.87 -71.94 34.59
CA THR A 841 -52.59 -70.94 33.56
C THR A 841 -52.92 -69.54 34.10
N GLN A 842 -51.96 -68.62 34.00
CA GLN A 842 -52.09 -67.26 34.49
C GLN A 842 -51.58 -66.26 33.46
N TRP A 843 -52.20 -65.08 33.43
CA TRP A 843 -51.78 -64.00 32.54
C TRP A 843 -50.65 -63.19 33.13
N VAL A 844 -49.56 -63.07 32.39
CA VAL A 844 -48.44 -62.18 32.70
C VAL A 844 -48.48 -61.00 31.74
N GLY A 845 -48.59 -59.80 32.28
CA GLY A 845 -48.49 -58.57 31.51
C GLY A 845 -47.04 -58.17 31.31
N VAL A 846 -46.66 -57.81 30.11
CA VAL A 846 -45.37 -57.18 29.77
C VAL A 846 -45.67 -55.77 29.28
N ILE A 847 -45.32 -54.77 30.07
CA ILE A 847 -45.42 -53.37 29.71
C ILE A 847 -44.25 -53.05 28.78
N VAL A 848 -44.57 -52.57 27.58
CA VAL A 848 -43.63 -52.07 26.58
C VAL A 848 -43.72 -50.55 26.57
N ARG A 849 -42.62 -49.87 26.87
CA ARG A 849 -42.53 -48.40 26.79
C ARG A 849 -41.47 -47.97 25.78
N PRO A 850 -41.84 -47.43 24.61
CA PRO A 850 -40.89 -46.79 23.71
C PRO A 850 -40.24 -45.55 24.37
N LEU A 851 -38.93 -45.38 24.24
CA LEU A 851 -38.18 -44.23 24.78
C LEU A 851 -37.65 -43.37 23.62
N ASP A 852 -38.42 -42.37 23.20
CA ASP A 852 -38.09 -41.41 22.12
C ASP A 852 -37.65 -42.08 20.80
N TYR A 853 -38.10 -43.31 20.53
CA TYR A 853 -37.80 -44.07 19.32
C TYR A 853 -38.97 -44.99 18.94
N SER A 854 -39.28 -45.05 17.64
CA SER A 854 -40.43 -45.80 17.13
C SER A 854 -40.15 -47.30 17.07
N LEU A 855 -41.05 -48.12 17.63
CA LEU A 855 -41.03 -49.59 17.56
C LEU A 855 -41.77 -50.12 16.32
N LYS A 856 -41.88 -49.33 15.26
CA LYS A 856 -42.59 -49.73 14.05
C LYS A 856 -41.94 -50.95 13.40
N GLY A 857 -42.72 -52.02 13.26
CA GLY A 857 -42.23 -53.30 12.75
C GLY A 857 -41.38 -54.10 13.75
N ALA A 858 -41.39 -53.75 15.04
CA ALA A 858 -40.66 -54.50 16.06
C ALA A 858 -41.16 -55.94 16.20
N VAL A 859 -40.24 -56.84 16.50
CA VAL A 859 -40.47 -58.28 16.64
C VAL A 859 -40.02 -58.70 18.04
N LEU A 860 -40.94 -59.19 18.85
CA LEU A 860 -40.65 -59.74 20.18
C LEU A 860 -40.55 -61.26 20.10
N TYR A 861 -39.42 -61.78 20.56
CA TYR A 861 -39.20 -63.19 20.82
C TYR A 861 -39.34 -63.45 22.32
N ILE A 862 -40.11 -64.48 22.66
CA ILE A 862 -40.38 -64.88 24.04
C ILE A 862 -39.86 -66.30 24.21
N ASP A 863 -38.88 -66.47 25.09
CA ASP A 863 -38.34 -67.77 25.46
C ASP A 863 -38.59 -68.04 26.94
N THR A 864 -39.22 -69.17 27.24
CA THR A 864 -39.57 -69.56 28.60
C THR A 864 -38.54 -70.55 29.13
N GLY A 865 -37.88 -70.19 30.24
CA GLY A 865 -36.91 -71.07 30.90
C GLY A 865 -37.53 -72.36 31.44
N PRO A 866 -36.70 -73.32 31.89
CA PRO A 866 -37.14 -74.65 32.30
C PRO A 866 -38.24 -74.60 33.37
N GLY A 867 -39.34 -75.34 33.14
CA GLY A 867 -40.47 -75.42 34.06
C GLY A 867 -41.51 -74.30 33.92
N LEU A 868 -41.50 -73.55 32.82
CA LEU A 868 -42.57 -72.63 32.41
C LEU A 868 -42.93 -72.91 30.95
N ASN A 869 -44.22 -72.99 30.61
CA ASN A 869 -44.67 -73.19 29.23
C ASN A 869 -45.75 -72.15 28.89
N ILE A 870 -45.74 -71.66 27.65
CA ILE A 870 -46.79 -70.77 27.12
C ILE A 870 -47.91 -71.65 26.59
N GLU A 871 -49.15 -71.36 26.97
CA GLU A 871 -50.28 -72.16 26.50
C GLU A 871 -50.74 -71.67 25.11
N GLU A 872 -50.22 -72.30 24.05
CA GLU A 872 -50.42 -71.91 22.64
C GLU A 872 -51.89 -71.94 22.15
N SER A 873 -52.80 -72.54 22.93
CA SER A 873 -54.24 -72.58 22.63
C SER A 873 -54.98 -71.28 22.95
N HIS A 874 -54.38 -70.36 23.71
CA HIS A 874 -54.95 -69.06 24.07
C HIS A 874 -54.31 -67.93 23.25
N VAL A 875 -55.11 -66.95 22.85
CA VAL A 875 -54.67 -65.81 22.02
C VAL A 875 -53.97 -64.78 22.90
N ILE A 876 -52.81 -64.27 22.48
CA ILE A 876 -52.08 -63.22 23.22
C ILE A 876 -52.75 -61.87 22.94
N GLU A 877 -52.89 -61.00 23.94
CA GLU A 877 -53.60 -59.73 23.79
C GLU A 877 -52.65 -58.55 24.00
N MET A 878 -52.75 -57.52 23.15
CA MET A 878 -52.00 -56.28 23.28
C MET A 878 -52.95 -55.09 23.35
N GLU A 879 -52.79 -54.25 24.37
CA GLU A 879 -53.61 -53.06 24.58
C GLU A 879 -52.76 -51.83 24.94
N THR A 880 -53.32 -50.64 24.72
CA THR A 880 -52.69 -49.38 25.15
C THR A 880 -52.59 -49.27 26.67
N HIS A 881 -51.41 -48.99 27.21
CA HIS A 881 -51.16 -48.80 28.63
C HIS A 881 -51.23 -47.33 29.03
N VAL A 882 -52.20 -46.96 29.88
CA VAL A 882 -52.31 -45.60 30.44
C VAL A 882 -51.68 -45.59 31.85
N ASN A 883 -50.52 -44.95 31.99
CA ASN A 883 -49.87 -44.74 33.29
C ASN A 883 -50.70 -43.74 34.13
N ILE A 884 -51.24 -44.17 35.28
CA ILE A 884 -51.98 -43.30 36.22
C ILE A 884 -51.04 -42.47 37.14
N SER A 885 -49.72 -42.67 37.05
CA SER A 885 -48.73 -42.12 38.01
C SER A 885 -47.95 -40.87 37.57
N GLN A 886 -48.37 -40.15 36.51
CA GLN A 886 -47.72 -38.90 36.07
C GLN A 886 -48.65 -37.68 36.01
N SER A 887 -49.87 -37.74 36.56
CA SER A 887 -50.82 -36.61 36.49
C SER A 887 -50.72 -35.58 37.63
N SER A 888 -49.64 -35.53 38.41
CA SER A 888 -49.53 -34.62 39.58
C SER A 888 -48.37 -33.63 39.55
N ALA A 889 -47.62 -33.52 38.44
CA ALA A 889 -46.49 -32.58 38.36
C ALA A 889 -46.39 -31.94 36.98
N GLU A 890 -47.38 -31.13 36.61
CA GLU A 890 -47.24 -29.99 35.66
C GLU A 890 -48.59 -29.28 35.55
N MET A 891 -48.91 -28.47 36.56
CA MET A 891 -50.00 -27.51 36.50
C MET A 891 -49.45 -26.14 36.92
N THR A 892 -48.81 -25.44 35.97
CA THR A 892 -48.57 -23.99 36.08
C THR A 892 -48.33 -23.36 34.70
N ASN A 893 -49.35 -22.61 34.24
CA ASN A 893 -49.32 -21.45 33.33
C ASN A 893 -48.83 -21.68 31.87
N SER A 894 -49.56 -21.33 30.80
CA SER A 894 -50.44 -20.17 30.60
C SER A 894 -51.37 -20.33 29.37
N ASN A 895 -52.47 -19.57 29.40
CA ASN A 895 -53.67 -19.63 28.57
C ASN A 895 -53.51 -19.29 27.08
N GLY A 896 -54.35 -19.90 26.22
CA GLY A 896 -54.62 -19.37 24.88
C GLY A 896 -55.51 -20.24 23.98
N THR A 897 -56.81 -19.96 24.00
CA THR A 897 -57.85 -20.25 22.97
C THR A 897 -58.47 -21.65 22.86
N GLN A 898 -59.73 -21.66 23.29
CA GLN A 898 -60.78 -22.66 23.16
C GLN A 898 -61.11 -22.98 21.68
N LYS A 899 -61.09 -24.25 21.30
CA LYS A 899 -61.95 -24.80 20.24
C LYS A 899 -62.24 -26.28 20.52
N ASP A 900 -63.49 -26.64 20.27
CA ASP A 900 -64.21 -27.80 20.78
C ASP A 900 -63.67 -29.19 20.37
N CYS A 901 -64.11 -30.16 21.18
CA CYS A 901 -64.56 -31.52 20.85
C CYS A 901 -63.70 -32.70 21.33
N SER A 902 -64.19 -33.33 22.41
CA SER A 902 -64.25 -34.78 22.66
C SER A 902 -63.28 -35.71 21.92
N SER A 903 -62.33 -36.29 22.65
CA SER A 903 -61.87 -37.65 22.38
C SER A 903 -61.58 -38.37 23.69
N ALA A 904 -62.50 -39.26 24.09
CA ALA A 904 -62.12 -40.36 24.98
C ALA A 904 -60.94 -41.08 24.30
N SER A 905 -59.85 -41.33 25.03
CA SER A 905 -58.76 -42.16 24.54
C SER A 905 -59.34 -43.49 24.06
N LYS A 906 -59.35 -43.71 22.74
CA LYS A 906 -59.69 -45.01 22.18
C LYS A 906 -58.67 -45.99 22.73
N LYS A 907 -59.10 -46.86 23.65
CA LYS A 907 -58.30 -48.03 24.01
C LYS A 907 -58.22 -48.90 22.77
N GLU A 908 -57.05 -48.92 22.14
CA GLU A 908 -56.79 -49.83 21.04
C GLU A 908 -56.40 -51.18 21.63
N PHE A 909 -57.08 -52.22 21.15
CA PHE A 909 -56.97 -53.60 21.62
C PHE A 909 -56.82 -54.49 20.40
N GLN A 910 -55.81 -55.36 20.41
CA GLN A 910 -55.58 -56.30 19.33
C GLN A 910 -55.12 -57.66 19.85
N GLN A 911 -55.74 -58.70 19.31
CA GLN A 911 -55.37 -60.09 19.53
C GLN A 911 -54.25 -60.51 18.57
N LEU A 912 -53.15 -61.03 19.12
CA LEU A 912 -51.93 -61.44 18.43
C LEU A 912 -51.77 -62.97 18.53
N LYS A 913 -51.22 -63.58 17.49
CA LYS A 913 -50.90 -65.01 17.47
C LYS A 913 -49.40 -65.20 17.67
N LEU A 914 -49.03 -66.09 18.58
CA LEU A 914 -47.66 -66.55 18.73
C LEU A 914 -47.35 -67.57 17.62
N GLN A 915 -46.30 -67.34 16.86
CA GLN A 915 -45.78 -68.32 15.89
C GLN A 915 -44.33 -68.60 16.25
N ASP A 916 -44.01 -69.82 16.68
CA ASP A 916 -42.65 -70.25 17.07
C ASP A 916 -41.94 -69.27 18.03
N GLY A 917 -42.66 -68.79 19.06
CA GLY A 917 -42.11 -67.86 20.05
C GLY A 917 -41.99 -66.39 19.59
N ARG A 918 -42.45 -66.05 18.38
CA ARG A 918 -42.34 -64.72 17.74
C ARG A 918 -43.67 -63.96 17.72
N ILE A 919 -43.63 -62.66 18.02
CA ILE A 919 -44.77 -61.73 17.95
C ILE A 919 -44.33 -60.45 17.22
N GLU A 920 -45.03 -60.07 16.15
CA GLU A 920 -44.85 -58.77 15.50
C GLU A 920 -45.77 -57.72 16.13
N PHE A 921 -45.22 -56.57 16.47
CA PHE A 921 -46.01 -55.48 17.05
C PHE A 921 -46.89 -54.81 16.00
N PRO A 922 -48.15 -54.50 16.33
CA PRO A 922 -49.03 -53.81 15.41
C PRO A 922 -48.61 -52.36 15.22
N ALA A 923 -48.92 -51.79 14.05
CA ALA A 923 -48.44 -50.45 13.66
C ALA A 923 -48.84 -49.34 14.65
N TRP A 924 -49.97 -49.49 15.35
CA TRP A 924 -50.41 -48.53 16.36
C TRP A 924 -49.55 -48.56 17.63
N ALA A 925 -48.97 -49.71 17.98
CA ALA A 925 -48.14 -49.90 19.18
C ALA A 925 -46.70 -49.36 19.02
N SER A 926 -46.39 -48.72 17.88
CA SER A 926 -45.05 -48.26 17.54
C SER A 926 -44.54 -47.16 18.48
N ASP A 927 -45.39 -46.20 18.81
CA ASP A 927 -45.00 -44.97 19.53
C ASP A 927 -45.78 -44.80 20.85
N VAL A 928 -46.53 -45.81 21.28
CA VAL A 928 -47.40 -45.75 22.45
C VAL A 928 -47.05 -46.82 23.48
N ASN A 929 -47.15 -46.46 24.76
CA ASN A 929 -47.01 -47.42 25.85
C ASN A 929 -48.09 -48.48 25.73
N SER A 930 -47.70 -49.74 25.77
CA SER A 930 -48.59 -50.88 25.52
C SER A 930 -48.36 -51.97 26.56
N VAL A 931 -49.39 -52.76 26.89
CA VAL A 931 -49.25 -53.99 27.68
C VAL A 931 -49.54 -55.18 26.79
N LEU A 932 -48.63 -56.15 26.78
CA LEU A 932 -48.79 -57.45 26.15
C LEU A 932 -49.12 -58.49 27.22
N TRP A 933 -50.30 -59.09 27.14
CA TRP A 933 -50.78 -60.12 28.06
C TRP A 933 -50.50 -61.51 27.50
N ILE A 934 -49.66 -62.27 28.20
CA ILE A 934 -49.21 -63.61 27.78
C ILE A 934 -49.74 -64.67 28.77
N PRO A 935 -50.42 -65.73 28.31
CA PRO A 935 -50.88 -66.82 29.16
C PRO A 935 -49.72 -67.81 29.40
N VAL A 936 -49.22 -67.87 30.64
CA VAL A 936 -48.11 -68.76 31.03
C VAL A 936 -48.56 -69.76 32.09
N ARG A 937 -47.97 -70.96 32.05
CA ARG A 937 -48.21 -72.03 33.00
C ARG A 937 -46.89 -72.53 33.58
N ALA A 938 -46.75 -72.45 34.90
CA ALA A 938 -45.60 -73.04 35.60
C ALA A 938 -45.80 -74.55 35.73
N ILE A 939 -44.84 -75.36 35.28
CA ILE A 939 -44.93 -76.83 35.28
C ILE A 939 -43.95 -77.40 36.32
N SER A 940 -44.43 -78.37 37.10
CA SER A 940 -43.60 -79.19 37.99
C SER A 940 -44.15 -80.62 38.03
N ASP A 941 -43.30 -81.59 37.71
CA ASP A 941 -43.67 -83.01 37.69
C ASP A 941 -43.80 -83.64 39.09
N ARG A 942 -43.49 -82.88 40.15
CA ARG A 942 -43.43 -83.38 41.54
C ARG A 942 -44.71 -83.16 42.36
N LEU A 943 -45.72 -82.44 41.86
CA LEU A 943 -46.98 -82.14 42.57
C LEU A 943 -48.20 -82.32 41.64
N PRO A 944 -49.10 -83.29 41.87
CA PRO A 944 -50.34 -83.42 41.12
C PRO A 944 -51.37 -82.33 41.52
N ARG A 945 -52.23 -81.93 40.58
CA ARG A 945 -53.28 -80.89 40.75
C ARG A 945 -54.02 -81.02 42.09
N GLY A 946 -53.93 -80.00 42.95
CA GLY A 946 -54.86 -79.78 44.07
C GLY A 946 -54.47 -80.32 45.46
N SER A 947 -53.21 -80.19 45.90
CA SER A 947 -52.82 -80.52 47.29
C SER A 947 -52.28 -79.31 48.07
N SER A 948 -53.04 -78.81 49.06
CA SER A 948 -52.58 -77.80 50.02
C SER A 948 -51.85 -78.46 51.19
N SER A 949 -50.52 -78.36 51.28
CA SER A 949 -49.76 -78.78 52.47
C SER A 949 -49.10 -77.60 53.17
N VAL A 950 -49.63 -77.27 54.35
CA VAL A 950 -49.08 -76.29 55.30
C VAL A 950 -47.91 -76.94 56.04
N THR A 951 -46.67 -76.68 55.60
CA THR A 951 -45.46 -76.70 56.45
C THR A 951 -44.25 -76.15 55.66
N PRO A 952 -43.44 -75.21 56.21
CA PRO A 952 -42.39 -74.56 55.46
C PRO A 952 -41.10 -75.40 55.50
N GLN A 953 -40.81 -76.16 54.43
CA GLN A 953 -39.45 -76.63 54.18
C GLN A 953 -38.66 -75.49 53.53
N LYS A 954 -37.56 -75.06 54.16
CA LYS A 954 -36.54 -74.19 53.56
C LYS A 954 -35.92 -74.90 52.36
N GLN A 955 -36.53 -74.78 51.19
CA GLN A 955 -35.84 -74.93 49.92
C GLN A 955 -35.19 -73.60 49.56
N SER A 956 -33.99 -73.66 48.97
CA SER A 956 -33.22 -72.46 48.64
C SER A 956 -34.04 -71.51 47.75
N ASN A 957 -33.90 -70.20 47.96
CA ASN A 957 -34.63 -69.14 47.22
C ASN A 957 -34.47 -69.18 45.69
N LEU A 958 -33.70 -70.11 45.13
CA LEU A 958 -33.45 -70.27 43.69
C LEU A 958 -34.38 -71.30 43.01
N ASP A 959 -35.00 -72.24 43.74
CA ASP A 959 -35.76 -73.35 43.12
C ASP A 959 -37.21 -72.99 42.72
N GLY A 960 -37.71 -71.85 43.22
CA GLY A 960 -39.07 -71.33 42.98
C GLY A 960 -39.12 -70.11 42.05
N MET A 961 -38.05 -69.78 41.33
CA MET A 961 -38.00 -68.59 40.47
C MET A 961 -37.95 -69.03 39.00
N ARG A 962 -39.05 -68.81 38.27
CA ARG A 962 -39.15 -69.11 36.84
C ARG A 962 -38.78 -67.86 36.04
N THR A 963 -38.07 -68.02 34.92
CA THR A 963 -37.56 -66.89 34.15
C THR A 963 -38.17 -66.89 32.75
N ILE A 964 -38.64 -65.73 32.32
CA ILE A 964 -39.03 -65.44 30.94
C ILE A 964 -37.95 -64.55 30.33
N ALA A 965 -37.29 -65.03 29.29
CA ALA A 965 -36.37 -64.24 28.49
C ALA A 965 -37.14 -63.57 27.35
N LEU A 966 -37.08 -62.25 27.29
CA LEU A 966 -37.70 -61.42 26.26
C LEU A 966 -36.59 -60.83 25.40
N LYS A 967 -36.65 -61.03 24.09
CA LYS A 967 -35.74 -60.42 23.13
C LYS A 967 -36.55 -59.62 22.12
N LEU A 968 -36.42 -58.30 22.12
CA LEU A 968 -37.08 -57.42 21.15
C LEU A 968 -36.09 -56.98 20.08
N GLU A 969 -36.40 -57.25 18.82
CA GLU A 969 -35.67 -56.78 17.65
C GLU A 969 -36.45 -55.65 16.96
N PHE A 970 -35.83 -54.48 16.80
CA PHE A 970 -36.49 -53.29 16.26
C PHE A 970 -35.50 -52.40 15.49
N GLY A 971 -36.01 -51.34 14.85
CA GLY A 971 -35.27 -50.53 13.88
C GLY A 971 -35.52 -50.98 12.43
N VAL A 972 -35.30 -50.08 11.46
CA VAL A 972 -35.65 -50.30 10.03
C VAL A 972 -34.92 -51.51 9.44
N SER A 973 -33.75 -51.85 10.00
CA SER A 973 -32.92 -52.99 9.60
C SER A 973 -32.93 -54.15 10.61
N HIS A 974 -33.81 -54.13 11.64
CA HIS A 974 -33.82 -55.08 12.78
C HIS A 974 -32.47 -55.26 13.50
N ASN A 975 -31.70 -54.19 13.50
CA ASN A 975 -30.34 -54.05 14.03
C ASN A 975 -30.29 -53.72 15.53
N GLN A 976 -31.40 -53.26 16.13
CA GLN A 976 -31.48 -52.98 17.56
C GLN A 976 -32.06 -54.20 18.28
N ILE A 977 -31.27 -54.81 19.16
CA ILE A 977 -31.68 -55.96 19.98
C ILE A 977 -31.71 -55.52 21.44
N PHE A 978 -32.86 -55.67 22.09
CA PHE A 978 -33.02 -55.47 23.52
C PHE A 978 -33.44 -56.76 24.20
N GLU A 979 -32.62 -57.24 25.13
CA GLU A 979 -32.86 -58.47 25.89
C GLU A 979 -33.17 -58.16 27.35
N ARG A 980 -34.19 -58.81 27.90
CA ARG A 980 -34.56 -58.68 29.31
C ARG A 980 -35.04 -60.01 29.88
N HIS A 981 -34.56 -60.34 31.06
CA HIS A 981 -35.01 -61.49 31.82
C HIS A 981 -35.99 -61.01 32.90
N CYS A 982 -37.21 -61.52 32.85
CA CYS A 982 -38.23 -61.29 33.85
C CYS A 982 -38.29 -62.51 34.77
N HIS A 983 -38.15 -62.30 36.07
CA HIS A 983 -38.24 -63.38 37.06
C HIS A 983 -39.61 -63.38 37.71
N CYS A 984 -40.30 -64.50 37.56
CA CYS A 984 -41.61 -64.75 38.14
C CYS A 984 -41.45 -65.71 39.34
N PRO A 985 -41.74 -65.27 40.58
CA PRO A 985 -41.78 -66.20 41.70
C PRO A 985 -42.95 -67.16 41.52
N SER A 986 -42.73 -68.47 41.73
CA SER A 986 -43.77 -69.50 41.73
C SER A 986 -44.04 -69.99 43.15
N LEU A 987 -45.31 -70.10 43.53
CA LEU A 987 -45.76 -70.70 44.79
C LEU A 987 -46.39 -72.08 44.49
N PRO A 988 -46.14 -73.09 45.35
CA PRO A 988 -46.70 -74.43 45.18
C PRO A 988 -48.22 -74.48 45.28
#